data_AF-A0A914KNT5-F1
#
_entry.id   AF-A0A914KNT5-F1
#
_cell.length_a   1.000
_cell.length_b   1.000
_cell.length_c   1.000
_cell.angle_alpha   90.00
_cell.angle_beta   90.00
_cell.angle_gamma   90.00
#
_symmetry.space_group_name_H-M   'P 1'
#
loop_
_entity.id
_entity.type
_entity.pdbx_description
1 polymer ?
#
loop_
_entity_poly.entity_id
_entity_poly.type
_entity_poly.pdbx_seq_one_letter_code
_entity_poly.pdbx_strand_id
1 'polypeptide(L)'
;MAPIKRTEIIEDGEIWPTLDVINLKWIFGQNYDNLLKFLAFNGLIKNKMKCPGCEDYMSLNKRREEVEWKCKKCEKRKSVRDGSFFSRSSLNLSKLVPLIYMWLKDFQNKNVVEELNIESTTVVSWFNNCRNECINLKEKIGGLNKMIVIDETCWLNQEHRKRKNGEAREELYFGCIEHGEGGQAIMERVEDKEMSTLLKMIEKWIEPGTLIISKDYTNYLLMEKLIPQYNKMIDASCLFDSEEEEDDESKKKTPEERKFIFRRELRAMLYGFGDEKQPAENTLEVLEQIVMDYIREVCRKALEVGKPNRINLEDIHYLIRRDQKKFGRVKELLSLSEELKRARKAFDDTRRCWTSTFFETDWFFLIFFLKNFFSCSSIIQTSSIIYHNPFLALSIQQQRQRLPISKYRNQLLYLVEKYKTVVVVGETGSGKSTQLPQYLAEFGWAQEGKKICITQPRRVAAVTLANRVAEEMMCSLGSEVGYAVRFDECISDKTKIKYVTDGLLLRELMSDPLLEAYSVVIIDEAHERSVNSDLVIGLLRKIIAIRDDLRIIVSSATIEAELFRDFFELNEDYKNSDKNTAAIISVEGRMFPVNVFYTKIGVPDYVQTTVDTILRLHREEPSGDILAFLTGQDEVEQACKLLEGSIKSLPKDLDKLLILPLYGGLSPKEQFRAFESAPYQTRKSVITTNIAETSVTITGIVYVIDCGFVKIRVFDSVDFCFSFQGGSGFGNFLKRVLVEEKPGYLGNSKHPWRAPLNLDRQNWIKTNFPTSCVSIQNLWAIKIDSKIGMESLVVIPCSKSSAEQRAGRAGRLRPGKCFRLYPESEFKKLSNSTIPEIQRGDLSSVILRLKALGVQNVLRFNYLSRPSSAVMVQSLQMLNALKAIDDDGLLTNPLGFQMAELPLSPMHAKALISSAEFECSKEIATIISMMQIRDVFNHPIGSKHKAEVNKRSLSVEEGDHLTLLNIFDLFIENGRSQNWCQQNFLNYKALCRAEFIRQQFIGFLKNANLKINSCKGTIGETAKIRRALLSGFFSQVAYYDHRGLYVTLKGEHAFKIYKGSVLMYRKEYPKWVLFTDVMQSSIKDLSEIDPKWLEQIAPHYYEFGSDLQGTKRRKIDDNNFAEGRMANLN
;
A
#
# COMPACT_ATOMS: atom_id res chain seq x y z
N MET A 1 25.74 -33.48 10.88
CA MET A 1 24.74 -33.89 9.88
C MET A 1 24.26 -32.64 9.16
N ALA A 2 24.40 -32.55 7.84
CA ALA A 2 23.92 -31.41 7.06
C ALA A 2 22.37 -31.34 7.10
N PRO A 3 21.75 -30.14 7.04
CA PRO A 3 20.30 -30.00 7.03
C PRO A 3 19.72 -30.63 5.76
N ILE A 4 18.87 -31.63 5.94
CA ILE A 4 18.17 -32.35 4.86
C ILE A 4 17.25 -31.36 4.14
N LYS A 5 17.43 -31.20 2.81
CA LYS A 5 16.55 -30.36 1.98
C LYS A 5 15.12 -30.92 1.98
N ARG A 6 14.14 -30.01 2.00
CA ARG A 6 12.72 -30.31 1.76
C ARG A 6 12.51 -30.63 0.27
N THR A 7 12.58 -31.91 -0.10
CA THR A 7 12.11 -32.41 -1.40
C THR A 7 11.14 -33.56 -1.16
N GLU A 8 10.04 -33.59 -1.92
CA GLU A 8 9.01 -34.64 -1.86
C GLU A 8 9.62 -36.01 -2.19
N ILE A 9 9.24 -37.04 -1.43
CA ILE A 9 9.68 -38.42 -1.66
C ILE A 9 8.53 -39.15 -2.36
N ILE A 10 8.78 -39.62 -3.58
CA ILE A 10 7.87 -40.48 -4.34
C ILE A 10 8.57 -41.84 -4.51
N GLU A 11 8.05 -42.87 -3.85
CA GLU A 11 8.33 -44.28 -4.13
C GLU A 11 6.99 -45.02 -4.20
N ASP A 12 6.83 -45.89 -5.20
CA ASP A 12 5.70 -46.82 -5.37
C ASP A 12 4.28 -46.22 -5.31
N GLY A 13 4.10 -44.99 -5.82
CA GLY A 13 2.77 -44.40 -6.01
C GLY A 13 2.10 -43.85 -4.74
N GLU A 14 2.80 -43.86 -3.60
CA GLU A 14 2.38 -43.13 -2.39
C GLU A 14 3.22 -41.84 -2.23
N ILE A 15 2.54 -40.69 -2.22
CA ILE A 15 3.16 -39.38 -2.00
C ILE A 15 3.41 -39.25 -0.49
N TRP A 16 4.68 -39.23 -0.08
CA TRP A 16 5.03 -38.90 1.30
C TRP A 16 4.98 -37.37 1.46
N PRO A 17 4.10 -36.85 2.34
CA PRO A 17 3.92 -35.41 2.44
C PRO A 17 5.18 -34.73 2.98
N THR A 18 5.43 -33.50 2.51
CA THR A 18 6.46 -32.60 3.03
C THR A 18 6.45 -32.58 4.55
N LEU A 19 7.65 -32.56 5.15
CA LEU A 19 7.89 -32.49 6.60
C LEU A 19 7.36 -31.16 7.18
N ASP A 20 6.04 -31.09 7.35
CA ASP A 20 5.31 -30.07 8.08
C ASP A 20 4.70 -30.66 9.35
N VAL A 21 4.58 -29.81 10.37
CA VAL A 21 4.36 -30.11 11.81
C VAL A 21 3.17 -31.02 12.10
N ILE A 22 2.20 -31.12 11.19
CA ILE A 22 1.00 -31.95 11.34
C ILE A 22 1.30 -33.44 11.09
N ASN A 23 2.30 -33.78 10.26
CA ASN A 23 2.59 -35.17 9.88
C ASN A 23 3.54 -35.91 10.82
N LEU A 24 4.30 -35.21 11.67
CA LEU A 24 5.23 -35.90 12.58
C LEU A 24 4.50 -36.55 13.76
N LYS A 25 3.44 -35.94 14.29
CA LYS A 25 2.55 -36.63 15.25
C LYS A 25 1.85 -37.84 14.63
N TRP A 26 1.65 -37.87 13.32
CA TRP A 26 1.05 -39.00 12.61
C TRP A 26 2.08 -40.12 12.33
N ILE A 27 3.30 -39.78 11.91
CA ILE A 27 4.42 -40.73 11.74
C ILE A 27 4.86 -41.33 13.08
N PHE A 28 4.97 -40.51 14.13
CA PHE A 28 5.42 -40.92 15.46
C PHE A 28 4.29 -41.32 16.41
N GLY A 29 3.04 -41.15 15.98
CA GLY A 29 1.87 -41.34 16.82
C GLY A 29 1.61 -42.79 17.18
N GLN A 30 1.74 -43.73 16.24
CA GLN A 30 1.37 -45.14 16.51
C GLN A 30 2.13 -46.22 15.71
N ASN A 31 3.10 -45.91 14.83
CA ASN A 31 3.74 -46.97 14.01
C ASN A 31 5.28 -46.86 13.86
N TYR A 32 6.01 -47.55 14.74
CA TYR A 32 7.50 -47.61 14.74
C TYR A 32 8.12 -48.05 13.41
N ASP A 33 7.38 -48.73 12.51
CA ASP A 33 7.93 -49.19 11.23
C ASP A 33 8.25 -48.06 10.27
N ASN A 34 7.43 -47.01 10.22
CA ASN A 34 7.66 -45.86 9.35
C ASN A 34 8.89 -45.07 9.80
N LEU A 35 9.11 -44.98 11.10
CA LEU A 35 10.31 -44.41 11.69
C LEU A 35 11.56 -45.22 11.33
N LEU A 36 11.53 -46.55 11.47
CA LEU A 36 12.67 -47.40 11.14
C LEU A 36 13.00 -47.34 9.64
N LYS A 37 12.00 -47.29 8.77
CA LYS A 37 12.18 -47.07 7.32
C LYS A 37 12.84 -45.71 7.05
N PHE A 38 12.37 -44.65 7.70
CA PHE A 38 12.96 -43.31 7.58
C PHE A 38 14.44 -43.28 8.04
N LEU A 39 14.75 -43.88 9.19
CA LEU A 39 16.12 -43.95 9.70
C LEU A 39 17.02 -44.83 8.82
N ALA A 40 16.49 -45.90 8.24
CA ALA A 40 17.23 -46.78 7.32
C ALA A 40 17.50 -46.10 5.97
N PHE A 41 16.51 -45.38 5.42
CA PHE A 41 16.63 -44.62 4.17
C PHE A 41 17.73 -43.55 4.28
N ASN A 42 17.81 -42.87 5.43
CA ASN A 42 18.85 -41.88 5.70
C ASN A 42 20.18 -42.48 6.21
N GLY A 43 20.35 -43.81 6.16
CA GLY A 43 21.60 -44.49 6.53
C GLY A 43 21.94 -44.49 8.02
N LEU A 44 21.02 -44.07 8.89
CA LEU A 44 21.25 -43.97 10.34
C LEU A 44 21.14 -45.30 11.08
N ILE A 45 20.41 -46.26 10.50
CA ILE A 45 20.33 -47.67 10.92
C ILE A 45 20.43 -48.60 9.71
N LYS A 46 20.82 -49.85 9.92
CA LYS A 46 20.90 -50.84 8.83
C LYS A 46 19.49 -51.33 8.45
N ASN A 47 19.21 -51.38 7.14
CA ASN A 47 17.91 -51.83 6.62
C ASN A 47 17.72 -53.37 6.74
N LYS A 48 18.81 -54.16 6.71
CA LYS A 48 18.79 -55.63 6.87
C LYS A 48 20.00 -56.11 7.68
N MET A 49 19.83 -57.13 8.53
CA MET A 49 20.92 -57.74 9.32
C MET A 49 20.90 -59.27 9.21
N LYS A 50 22.07 -59.90 9.03
CA LYS A 50 22.24 -61.37 9.02
C LYS A 50 22.60 -61.90 10.41
N CYS A 51 22.07 -63.08 10.82
CA CYS A 51 22.45 -63.72 12.09
C CYS A 51 23.94 -64.10 12.02
N PRO A 52 24.80 -63.62 12.93
CA PRO A 52 26.22 -63.97 12.93
C PRO A 52 26.50 -65.46 13.22
N GLY A 53 25.48 -66.24 13.60
CA GLY A 53 25.62 -67.67 13.84
C GLY A 53 25.15 -68.59 12.70
N CYS A 54 24.15 -68.20 11.91
CA CYS A 54 23.58 -69.05 10.86
C CYS A 54 23.40 -68.35 9.51
N GLU A 55 23.90 -67.12 9.39
CA GLU A 55 23.88 -66.23 8.22
C GLU A 55 22.51 -65.89 7.62
N ASP A 56 21.43 -66.43 8.18
CA ASP A 56 20.07 -66.14 7.75
C ASP A 56 19.63 -64.72 8.16
N TYR A 57 18.72 -64.13 7.39
CA TYR A 57 18.25 -62.77 7.64
C TYR A 57 17.42 -62.72 8.93
N MET A 58 17.78 -61.77 9.81
CA MET A 58 17.07 -61.54 11.07
C MET A 58 15.81 -60.71 10.80
N SER A 59 14.74 -60.99 11.55
CA SER A 59 13.49 -60.22 11.51
C SER A 59 13.42 -59.25 12.68
N LEU A 60 12.86 -58.06 12.47
CA LEU A 60 12.63 -57.08 13.53
C LEU A 60 11.58 -57.62 14.52
N ASN A 61 11.92 -57.58 15.80
CA ASN A 61 11.06 -57.95 16.91
C ASN A 61 10.83 -56.72 17.79
N LYS A 62 9.57 -56.35 18.01
CA LYS A 62 9.18 -55.18 18.80
C LYS A 62 8.78 -55.63 20.21
N ARG A 63 9.49 -55.16 21.23
CA ARG A 63 9.04 -55.24 22.63
C ARG A 63 8.77 -53.84 23.16
N ARG A 64 7.99 -53.76 24.24
CA ARG A 64 7.24 -52.59 24.73
C ARG A 64 7.95 -51.22 24.68
N GLU A 65 9.29 -51.13 24.63
CA GLU A 65 10.04 -49.88 24.36
C GLU A 65 11.33 -50.03 23.52
N GLU A 66 11.66 -51.22 23.01
CA GLU A 66 12.88 -51.46 22.22
C GLU A 66 12.64 -52.39 21.02
N VAL A 67 13.32 -52.09 19.91
CA VAL A 67 13.28 -52.88 18.68
C VAL A 67 14.62 -53.57 18.49
N GLU A 68 14.59 -54.89 18.30
CA GLU A 68 15.76 -55.75 18.14
C GLU A 68 15.65 -56.62 16.88
N TRP A 69 16.78 -56.95 16.26
CA TRP A 69 16.87 -58.02 15.27
C TRP A 69 16.82 -59.37 15.99
N LYS A 70 15.82 -60.21 15.70
CA LYS A 70 15.76 -61.61 16.15
C LYS A 70 15.84 -62.55 14.96
N CYS A 71 16.77 -63.50 14.99
CA CYS A 71 16.81 -64.55 13.98
C CYS A 71 15.75 -65.62 14.26
N LYS A 72 15.03 -66.06 13.23
CA LYS A 72 14.01 -67.11 13.36
C LYS A 72 14.60 -68.51 13.56
N LYS A 73 15.80 -68.79 13.04
CA LYS A 73 16.47 -70.11 13.15
C LYS A 73 17.31 -70.24 14.43
N CYS A 74 18.21 -69.28 14.67
CA CYS A 74 19.20 -69.36 15.74
C CYS A 74 18.71 -68.73 17.06
N GLU A 75 17.52 -68.11 17.08
CA GLU A 75 16.93 -67.28 18.16
C GLU A 75 17.81 -66.14 18.72
N LYS A 76 19.05 -65.98 18.25
CA LYS A 76 19.96 -64.90 18.64
C LYS A 76 19.34 -63.55 18.34
N ARG A 77 19.64 -62.60 19.20
CA ARG A 77 19.13 -61.23 19.15
C ARG A 77 20.28 -60.24 19.03
N LYS A 78 20.05 -59.15 18.32
CA LYS A 78 20.95 -57.99 18.23
C LYS A 78 20.15 -56.71 18.28
N SER A 79 20.71 -55.68 18.91
CA SER A 79 20.12 -54.35 18.93
C SER A 79 20.05 -53.78 17.50
N VAL A 80 18.98 -53.05 17.16
CA VAL A 80 18.91 -52.33 15.87
C VAL A 80 19.96 -51.22 15.77
N ARG A 81 20.50 -50.79 16.92
CA ARG A 81 21.60 -49.81 17.03
C ARG A 81 22.97 -50.41 16.71
N ASP A 82 23.12 -51.74 16.76
CA ASP A 82 24.44 -52.38 16.61
C ASP A 82 25.02 -52.17 15.20
N GLY A 83 26.17 -51.51 15.14
CA GLY A 83 26.85 -51.18 13.90
C GLY A 83 26.19 -50.05 13.10
N SER A 84 25.41 -49.19 13.76
CA SER A 84 24.89 -47.94 13.19
C SER A 84 25.41 -46.70 13.92
N PHE A 85 25.02 -45.50 13.46
CA PHE A 85 25.36 -44.21 14.11
C PHE A 85 25.03 -44.18 15.61
N PHE A 86 23.99 -44.92 16.03
CA PHE A 86 23.56 -44.96 17.43
C PHE A 86 24.21 -46.09 18.25
N SER A 87 25.16 -46.84 17.70
CA SER A 87 25.77 -48.00 18.36
C SER A 87 26.45 -47.69 19.69
N ARG A 88 26.98 -46.47 19.85
CA ARG A 88 27.61 -45.99 21.09
C ARG A 88 26.68 -45.18 22.01
N SER A 89 25.44 -44.96 21.58
CA SER A 89 24.47 -44.22 22.38
C SER A 89 23.83 -45.12 23.44
N SER A 90 23.88 -44.70 24.70
CA SER A 90 23.13 -45.34 25.79
C SER A 90 21.63 -45.04 25.75
N LEU A 91 21.17 -44.17 24.84
CA LEU A 91 19.78 -43.72 24.75
C LEU A 91 18.93 -44.65 23.87
N ASN A 92 17.72 -44.96 24.35
CA ASN A 92 16.75 -45.77 23.61
C ASN A 92 16.21 -45.02 22.39
N LEU A 93 15.80 -45.74 21.35
CA LEU A 93 15.27 -45.13 20.11
C LEU A 93 14.09 -44.18 20.37
N SER A 94 13.24 -44.48 21.34
CA SER A 94 12.12 -43.62 21.74
C SER A 94 12.57 -42.24 22.25
N LYS A 95 13.72 -42.15 22.92
CA LYS A 95 14.30 -40.90 23.43
C LYS A 95 15.16 -40.17 22.39
N LEU A 96 15.71 -40.90 21.42
CA LEU A 96 16.50 -40.33 20.32
C LEU A 96 15.62 -39.56 19.32
N VAL A 97 14.38 -39.98 19.12
CA VAL A 97 13.46 -39.39 18.14
C VAL A 97 13.13 -37.92 18.42
N PRO A 98 12.73 -37.50 19.63
CA PRO A 98 12.53 -36.08 19.94
C PRO A 98 13.81 -35.25 19.81
N LEU A 99 14.98 -35.84 20.08
CA LEU A 99 16.28 -35.16 19.97
C LEU A 99 16.68 -34.94 18.50
N ILE A 100 16.38 -35.88 17.60
CA ILE A 100 16.55 -35.71 16.15
C ILE A 100 15.56 -34.66 15.63
N TYR A 101 14.32 -34.65 16.13
CA TYR A 101 13.34 -33.61 15.82
C TYR A 101 13.82 -32.21 16.25
N MET A 102 14.43 -32.09 17.44
CA MET A 102 15.06 -30.85 17.89
C MET A 102 16.15 -30.38 16.92
N TRP A 103 17.03 -31.28 16.47
CA TRP A 103 18.13 -30.94 15.55
C TRP A 103 17.62 -30.45 14.18
N LEU A 104 16.51 -31.01 13.67
CA LEU A 104 15.92 -30.59 12.40
C LEU A 104 15.23 -29.22 12.45
N LYS A 105 14.90 -28.70 13.63
CA LYS A 105 14.08 -27.49 13.81
C LYS A 105 14.84 -26.24 14.26
N ASP A 106 16.16 -26.35 14.45
CA ASP A 106 17.06 -25.28 14.88
C ASP A 106 16.47 -24.42 16.01
N PHE A 107 16.21 -25.08 17.15
CA PHE A 107 15.61 -24.43 18.32
C PHE A 107 16.59 -23.45 18.98
N GLN A 108 16.44 -22.16 18.70
CA GLN A 108 17.11 -21.12 19.47
C GLN A 108 16.33 -20.81 20.77
N ASN A 109 16.95 -21.12 21.91
CA ASN A 109 16.65 -20.57 23.25
C ASN A 109 15.23 -20.77 23.83
N LYS A 110 14.83 -22.04 24.07
CA LYS A 110 13.78 -22.40 25.06
C LYS A 110 14.19 -23.63 25.88
N ASN A 111 13.66 -23.77 27.10
CA ASN A 111 13.93 -24.91 28.01
C ASN A 111 13.48 -26.24 27.38
N VAL A 112 14.40 -26.87 26.63
CA VAL A 112 14.22 -28.15 25.91
C VAL A 112 13.71 -29.27 26.83
N VAL A 113 14.14 -29.24 28.09
CA VAL A 113 13.78 -30.22 29.13
C VAL A 113 12.27 -30.17 29.45
N GLU A 114 11.70 -28.97 29.53
CA GLU A 114 10.28 -28.76 29.88
C GLU A 114 9.35 -29.03 28.69
N GLU A 115 9.78 -28.68 27.47
CA GLU A 115 8.93 -28.77 26.28
C GLU A 115 8.84 -30.19 25.70
N LEU A 116 9.91 -30.98 25.85
CA LEU A 116 9.93 -32.40 25.42
C LEU A 116 9.73 -33.38 26.57
N ASN A 117 9.66 -32.89 27.81
CA ASN A 117 9.57 -33.70 29.03
C ASN A 117 10.70 -34.75 29.11
N ILE A 118 11.93 -34.35 28.78
CA ILE A 118 13.13 -35.18 28.77
C ILE A 118 14.09 -34.67 29.84
N GLU A 119 14.62 -35.55 30.68
CA GLU A 119 15.59 -35.16 31.72
C GLU A 119 16.82 -34.47 31.13
N SER A 120 17.29 -33.42 31.82
CA SER A 120 18.50 -32.67 31.44
C SER A 120 19.72 -33.56 31.25
N THR A 121 19.85 -34.61 32.07
CA THR A 121 20.89 -35.65 31.97
C THR A 121 20.90 -36.37 30.62
N THR A 122 19.73 -36.60 30.02
CA THR A 122 19.56 -37.24 28.71
C THR A 122 20.03 -36.33 27.59
N VAL A 123 19.72 -35.03 27.69
CA VAL A 123 20.18 -34.01 26.73
C VAL A 123 21.70 -33.87 26.80
N VAL A 124 22.29 -33.80 28.00
CA VAL A 124 23.75 -33.78 28.18
C VAL A 124 24.41 -35.04 27.64
N SER A 125 23.86 -36.22 27.91
CA SER A 125 24.39 -37.49 27.38
C SER A 125 24.35 -37.55 25.85
N TRP A 126 23.31 -37.00 25.21
CA TRP A 126 23.22 -36.87 23.76
C TRP A 126 24.31 -35.94 23.20
N PHE A 127 24.50 -34.76 23.78
CA PHE A 127 25.55 -33.83 23.35
C PHE A 127 26.95 -34.42 23.52
N ASN A 128 27.22 -35.11 24.63
CA ASN A 128 28.48 -35.81 24.85
C ASN A 128 28.71 -36.94 23.82
N ASN A 129 27.66 -37.65 23.41
CA ASN A 129 27.76 -38.68 22.38
C ASN A 129 28.09 -38.07 21.00
N CYS A 130 27.43 -36.98 20.61
CA CYS A 130 27.77 -36.25 19.39
C CYS A 130 29.22 -35.73 19.41
N ARG A 131 29.67 -35.20 20.56
CA ARG A 131 31.05 -34.75 20.76
C ARG A 131 32.06 -35.89 20.58
N ASN A 132 31.82 -37.06 21.15
CA ASN A 132 32.74 -38.20 21.06
C ASN A 132 32.87 -38.78 19.63
N GLU A 133 31.83 -38.64 18.80
CA GLU A 133 31.91 -39.02 17.39
C GLU A 133 32.75 -38.00 16.57
N CYS A 134 32.61 -36.69 16.83
CA CYS A 134 33.36 -35.66 16.11
C CYS A 134 34.89 -35.64 16.43
N ILE A 135 35.30 -36.15 17.59
CA ILE A 135 36.72 -36.17 18.03
C ILE A 135 37.56 -37.22 17.26
N ASN A 136 36.93 -38.21 16.60
CA ASN A 136 37.64 -39.36 16.01
C ASN A 136 37.98 -39.25 14.51
N LEU A 137 37.87 -38.07 13.89
CA LEU A 137 38.23 -37.86 12.48
C LEU A 137 39.73 -37.56 12.35
N LYS A 138 40.44 -38.34 11.53
CA LYS A 138 41.93 -38.30 11.42
C LYS A 138 42.48 -37.60 10.17
N GLU A 139 41.62 -37.05 9.32
CA GLU A 139 42.03 -36.43 8.05
C GLU A 139 41.80 -34.91 8.08
N LYS A 140 42.61 -34.17 7.31
CA LYS A 140 42.42 -32.73 7.10
C LYS A 140 41.14 -32.49 6.30
N ILE A 141 40.43 -31.41 6.61
CA ILE A 141 39.20 -31.00 5.93
C ILE A 141 39.43 -29.74 5.09
N GLY A 142 38.67 -29.58 4.01
CA GLY A 142 38.79 -28.41 3.11
C GLY A 142 39.33 -28.74 1.71
N GLY A 143 39.86 -27.72 1.04
CA GLY A 143 40.39 -27.75 -0.33
C GLY A 143 39.96 -26.54 -1.17
N LEU A 144 40.44 -26.47 -2.42
CA LEU A 144 40.07 -25.40 -3.37
C LEU A 144 38.54 -25.31 -3.54
N ASN A 145 37.98 -24.09 -3.47
CA ASN A 145 36.54 -23.78 -3.54
C ASN A 145 35.67 -24.34 -2.42
N LYS A 146 36.26 -24.83 -1.32
CA LYS A 146 35.52 -25.24 -0.14
C LYS A 146 35.52 -24.17 0.94
N MET A 147 34.42 -24.09 1.68
CA MET A 147 34.21 -23.11 2.76
C MET A 147 34.14 -23.83 4.10
N ILE A 148 34.97 -23.40 5.06
CA ILE A 148 34.97 -23.92 6.42
C ILE A 148 34.63 -22.81 7.39
N VAL A 149 33.69 -23.10 8.29
CA VAL A 149 33.38 -22.24 9.43
C VAL A 149 34.12 -22.76 10.64
N ILE A 150 34.88 -21.89 11.31
CA ILE A 150 35.58 -22.18 12.55
C ILE A 150 34.82 -21.50 13.69
N ASP A 151 34.60 -22.23 14.77
CA ASP A 151 33.91 -21.76 15.96
C ASP A 151 34.67 -22.25 17.20
N GLU A 152 35.00 -21.34 18.11
CA GLU A 152 35.65 -21.67 19.38
C GLU A 152 34.61 -21.64 20.50
N THR A 153 34.16 -22.82 20.94
CA THR A 153 33.15 -22.90 22.01
C THR A 153 33.77 -23.38 23.32
N CYS A 154 33.54 -22.63 24.40
CA CYS A 154 33.86 -23.07 25.77
C CYS A 154 32.84 -24.12 26.21
N TRP A 155 33.29 -25.30 26.63
CA TRP A 155 32.40 -26.32 27.21
C TRP A 155 32.66 -26.47 28.71
N LEU A 156 31.65 -26.17 29.53
CA LEU A 156 31.68 -26.39 30.97
C LEU A 156 31.43 -27.87 31.28
N ASN A 157 32.46 -28.57 31.78
CA ASN A 157 32.34 -29.97 32.12
C ASN A 157 31.58 -30.15 33.45
N GLN A 158 30.31 -30.58 33.39
CA GLN A 158 29.46 -30.71 34.59
C GLN A 158 29.90 -31.82 35.56
N GLU A 159 30.78 -32.74 35.16
CA GLU A 159 31.24 -33.84 36.03
C GLU A 159 32.07 -33.37 37.25
N HIS A 160 32.53 -32.11 37.27
CA HIS A 160 33.28 -31.56 38.41
C HIS A 160 32.43 -31.04 39.58
N ARG A 161 31.09 -31.01 39.46
CA ARG A 161 30.20 -30.54 40.56
C ARG A 161 30.19 -31.44 41.81
N LYS A 162 30.89 -32.57 41.83
CA LYS A 162 31.00 -33.45 43.01
C LYS A 162 32.29 -33.32 43.81
N ARG A 163 33.21 -32.40 43.48
CA ARG A 163 34.36 -32.07 44.36
C ARG A 163 34.10 -30.75 45.08
N LYS A 164 34.08 -30.82 46.41
CA LYS A 164 33.44 -29.88 47.32
C LYS A 164 34.19 -28.55 47.56
N ASN A 165 35.16 -28.14 46.73
CA ASN A 165 35.88 -26.85 46.84
C ASN A 165 36.85 -26.65 45.65
N GLY A 166 36.35 -26.51 44.42
CA GLY A 166 37.20 -26.18 43.27
C GLY A 166 36.40 -25.48 42.18
N GLU A 167 36.87 -24.31 41.75
CA GLU A 167 36.32 -23.55 40.63
C GLU A 167 36.16 -24.43 39.39
N ALA A 168 35.02 -24.30 38.70
CA ALA A 168 34.79 -25.00 37.45
C ALA A 168 35.83 -24.52 36.42
N ARG A 169 36.83 -25.35 36.09
CA ARG A 169 37.73 -25.06 34.97
C ARG A 169 36.96 -25.27 33.67
N GLU A 170 36.77 -24.19 32.92
CA GLU A 170 36.27 -24.24 31.55
C GLU A 170 37.28 -24.98 30.68
N GLU A 171 36.82 -25.97 29.90
CA GLU A 171 37.65 -26.61 28.89
C GLU A 171 37.34 -25.98 27.53
N LEU A 172 38.40 -25.54 26.84
CA LEU A 172 38.31 -24.90 25.53
C LEU A 172 38.40 -25.94 24.42
N TYR A 173 37.54 -25.80 23.41
CA TYR A 173 37.53 -26.64 22.22
C TYR A 173 37.54 -25.78 20.96
N PHE A 174 38.37 -26.17 20.01
CA PHE A 174 38.38 -25.66 18.64
C PHE A 174 37.51 -26.56 17.79
N GLY A 175 36.45 -25.99 17.22
CA GLY A 175 35.56 -26.67 16.30
C GLY A 175 35.68 -26.10 14.90
N CYS A 176 35.71 -26.96 13.88
CA CYS A 176 35.61 -26.53 12.50
C CYS A 176 34.66 -27.43 11.71
N ILE A 177 33.88 -26.84 10.81
CA ILE A 177 32.85 -27.52 10.03
C ILE A 177 32.94 -27.08 8.57
N GLU A 178 33.03 -28.06 7.67
CA GLU A 178 32.95 -27.83 6.24
C GLU A 178 31.51 -27.60 5.79
N HIS A 179 31.29 -26.53 5.02
CA HIS A 179 29.96 -26.09 4.59
C HIS A 179 29.57 -26.77 3.26
N GLY A 180 28.65 -27.74 3.28
CA GLY A 180 28.16 -28.46 2.07
C GLY A 180 27.47 -29.80 2.37
N GLU A 181 26.85 -30.43 1.36
CA GLU A 181 26.26 -31.77 1.48
C GLU A 181 27.36 -32.82 1.76
N GLY A 182 27.28 -33.50 2.91
CA GLY A 182 28.30 -34.46 3.36
C GLY A 182 29.52 -33.86 4.07
N GLY A 183 29.47 -32.57 4.46
CA GLY A 183 30.58 -31.86 5.12
C GLY A 183 31.07 -32.52 6.41
N GLN A 184 32.40 -32.55 6.58
CA GLN A 184 33.07 -33.11 7.75
C GLN A 184 33.20 -32.04 8.86
N ALA A 185 33.22 -32.49 10.12
CA ALA A 185 33.30 -31.61 11.28
C ALA A 185 34.32 -32.17 12.28
N ILE A 186 35.23 -31.34 12.76
CA ILE A 186 36.28 -31.73 13.71
C ILE A 186 36.13 -30.91 14.99
N MET A 187 36.39 -31.55 16.13
CA MET A 187 36.59 -30.86 17.40
C MET A 187 37.85 -31.36 18.09
N GLU A 188 38.75 -30.45 18.48
CA GLU A 188 39.94 -30.76 19.29
C GLU A 188 39.99 -29.86 20.53
N ARG A 189 40.50 -30.42 21.65
CA ARG A 189 40.71 -29.66 22.89
C ARG A 189 41.88 -28.71 22.73
N VAL A 190 41.71 -27.49 23.22
CA VAL A 190 42.73 -26.43 23.17
C VAL A 190 43.09 -25.99 24.59
N GLU A 191 44.34 -25.57 24.77
CA GLU A 191 44.86 -25.11 26.06
C GLU A 191 44.45 -23.66 26.37
N ASP A 192 44.39 -22.79 25.35
CA ASP A 192 44.07 -21.36 25.45
C ASP A 192 43.34 -20.85 24.19
N LYS A 193 42.87 -19.60 24.23
CA LYS A 193 42.26 -18.90 23.08
C LYS A 193 43.27 -18.02 22.33
N GLU A 194 44.56 -18.24 22.51
CA GLU A 194 45.57 -17.40 21.87
C GLU A 194 45.66 -17.69 20.38
N MET A 195 45.95 -16.65 19.60
CA MET A 195 46.11 -16.75 18.14
C MET A 195 47.18 -17.75 17.73
N SER A 196 48.22 -17.93 18.55
CA SER A 196 49.30 -18.88 18.30
C SER A 196 48.79 -20.33 18.30
N THR A 197 47.78 -20.63 19.12
CA THR A 197 47.17 -21.95 19.23
C THR A 197 46.14 -22.18 18.13
N LEU A 198 45.33 -21.15 17.79
CA LEU A 198 44.42 -21.18 16.64
C LEU A 198 45.14 -21.46 15.32
N LEU A 199 46.28 -20.79 15.07
CA LEU A 199 47.08 -20.98 13.86
C LEU A 199 47.60 -22.42 13.73
N LYS A 200 48.08 -23.01 14.83
CA LYS A 200 48.48 -24.42 14.87
C LYS A 200 47.30 -25.35 14.55
N MET A 201 46.10 -25.04 15.04
CA MET A 201 44.89 -25.84 14.75
C MET A 201 44.49 -25.75 13.28
N ILE A 202 44.54 -24.55 12.67
CA ILE A 202 44.26 -24.35 11.25
C ILE A 202 45.27 -25.12 10.39
N GLU A 203 46.57 -24.99 10.67
CA GLU A 203 47.62 -25.72 9.94
C GLU A 203 47.51 -27.24 10.10
N LYS A 204 47.06 -27.72 11.26
CA LYS A 204 46.92 -29.15 11.55
C LYS A 204 45.70 -29.77 10.87
N TRP A 205 44.56 -29.08 10.81
CA TRP A 205 43.29 -29.68 10.39
C TRP A 205 42.71 -29.17 9.08
N ILE A 206 43.17 -28.03 8.55
CA ILE A 206 42.59 -27.42 7.36
C ILE A 206 43.57 -27.52 6.18
N GLU A 207 43.07 -27.91 5.00
CA GLU A 207 43.88 -27.96 3.78
C GLU A 207 44.17 -26.55 3.21
N PRO A 208 45.38 -26.31 2.65
CA PRO A 208 45.72 -25.08 1.93
C PRO A 208 44.74 -24.75 0.79
N GLY A 209 44.42 -23.46 0.63
CA GLY A 209 43.50 -22.99 -0.42
C GLY A 209 42.01 -22.99 -0.05
N THR A 210 41.66 -23.37 1.18
CA THR A 210 40.29 -23.35 1.72
C THR A 210 39.85 -21.94 2.16
N LEU A 211 38.59 -21.58 1.91
CA LEU A 211 37.99 -20.33 2.39
C LEU A 211 37.54 -20.50 3.86
N ILE A 212 38.17 -19.78 4.78
CA ILE A 212 37.89 -19.89 6.22
C ILE A 212 37.03 -18.70 6.69
N ILE A 213 35.97 -19.00 7.45
CA ILE A 213 35.09 -18.01 8.08
C ILE A 213 35.14 -18.21 9.60
N SER A 214 35.49 -17.16 10.35
CA SER A 214 35.47 -17.16 11.82
C SER A 214 34.54 -16.06 12.34
N LYS A 215 33.91 -16.29 13.49
CA LYS A 215 32.97 -15.34 14.11
C LYS A 215 33.61 -14.39 15.14
N ASP A 216 34.76 -14.75 15.71
CA ASP A 216 35.29 -14.08 16.92
C ASP A 216 36.66 -13.37 16.74
N TYR A 217 37.29 -13.44 15.55
CA TYR A 217 38.61 -12.84 15.32
C TYR A 217 38.56 -11.70 14.29
N THR A 218 38.50 -10.45 14.77
CA THR A 218 38.37 -9.21 13.97
C THR A 218 39.64 -8.33 13.92
N ASN A 219 40.84 -8.87 14.20
CA ASN A 219 42.06 -8.05 14.22
C ASN A 219 42.83 -8.08 12.88
N TYR A 220 42.79 -6.93 12.19
CA TYR A 220 43.35 -6.64 10.86
C TYR A 220 44.85 -6.91 10.69
N LEU A 221 45.65 -6.82 11.76
CA LEU A 221 47.12 -6.89 11.69
C LEU A 221 47.67 -8.29 11.30
N LEU A 222 46.82 -9.32 11.35
CA LEU A 222 47.19 -10.70 11.03
C LEU A 222 46.84 -11.11 9.59
N MET A 223 46.00 -10.33 8.90
CA MET A 223 45.54 -10.66 7.54
C MET A 223 46.71 -10.65 6.54
N GLU A 224 47.72 -9.80 6.72
CA GLU A 224 48.88 -9.76 5.81
C GLU A 224 49.77 -11.01 5.84
N LYS A 225 49.86 -11.73 6.98
CA LYS A 225 50.77 -12.90 7.10
C LYS A 225 50.17 -14.20 6.57
N LEU A 226 48.83 -14.34 6.57
CA LEU A 226 48.13 -15.58 6.18
C LEU A 226 47.80 -15.67 4.67
N ILE A 227 47.74 -14.53 3.98
CA ILE A 227 47.30 -14.43 2.58
C ILE A 227 48.14 -15.24 1.56
N PRO A 228 49.44 -15.54 1.76
CA PRO A 228 50.17 -16.29 0.74
C PRO A 228 49.81 -17.79 0.63
N GLN A 229 49.24 -18.41 1.68
CA GLN A 229 49.06 -19.87 1.73
C GLN A 229 47.60 -20.36 1.71
N TYR A 230 46.62 -19.50 2.05
CA TYR A 230 45.21 -19.86 2.08
C TYR A 230 44.38 -18.76 1.38
N ASN A 231 43.54 -19.13 0.41
CA ASN A 231 42.79 -18.15 -0.37
C ASN A 231 41.77 -17.39 0.49
N LYS A 232 41.98 -16.06 0.59
CA LYS A 232 41.03 -15.01 0.99
C LYS A 232 40.17 -15.30 2.24
N MET A 233 40.68 -15.00 3.44
CA MET A 233 39.81 -14.75 4.59
C MET A 233 39.04 -13.43 4.38
N ILE A 234 37.73 -13.41 4.65
CA ILE A 234 36.90 -12.20 4.57
C ILE A 234 36.63 -11.73 5.99
N ASP A 235 37.17 -10.56 6.37
CA ASP A 235 36.78 -9.84 7.59
C ASP A 235 35.55 -8.98 7.31
N ALA A 236 34.60 -8.96 8.26
CA ALA A 236 33.35 -8.21 8.23
C ALA A 236 33.48 -6.77 8.76
N SER A 237 34.70 -6.27 9.00
CA SER A 237 34.97 -4.97 9.61
C SER A 237 35.65 -3.93 8.70
N CYS A 238 36.02 -4.26 7.46
CA CYS A 238 36.75 -3.38 6.51
C CYS A 238 35.94 -2.22 5.88
N LEU A 239 35.03 -1.55 6.61
CA LEU A 239 34.21 -0.46 6.06
C LEU A 239 34.11 0.78 6.93
N PHE A 240 35.13 1.13 7.73
CA PHE A 240 35.24 2.47 8.33
C PHE A 240 36.70 2.90 8.46
N ASP A 241 37.13 3.86 7.64
CA ASP A 241 38.32 4.66 7.93
C ASP A 241 37.98 5.64 9.06
N SER A 242 38.93 5.73 9.99
CA SER A 242 38.95 6.53 11.20
C SER A 242 38.97 8.03 10.96
N GLU A 243 38.41 8.75 11.93
CA GLU A 243 38.41 10.20 12.10
C GLU A 243 39.85 10.76 12.18
N GLU A 244 40.13 11.80 11.40
CA GLU A 244 41.14 12.81 11.75
C GLU A 244 40.39 14.04 12.29
N GLU A 245 40.66 14.37 13.55
CA GLU A 245 40.27 15.61 14.21
C GLU A 245 40.99 16.80 13.55
N GLU A 246 40.28 17.88 13.20
CA GLU A 246 40.88 19.20 13.04
C GLU A 246 40.15 20.20 13.93
N ASP A 247 40.88 20.61 14.97
CA ASP A 247 40.67 21.78 15.79
C ASP A 247 40.45 23.05 14.98
N ASP A 248 39.53 23.88 15.47
CA ASP A 248 39.25 25.21 14.98
C ASP A 248 40.32 26.16 15.55
N GLU A 249 41.41 26.43 14.81
CA GLU A 249 42.19 27.66 14.99
C GLU A 249 43.09 28.03 13.80
N SER A 250 43.09 29.32 13.50
CA SER A 250 43.78 30.01 12.41
C SER A 250 45.26 29.61 12.18
N LYS A 251 45.53 28.77 11.16
CA LYS A 251 46.86 28.63 10.51
C LYS A 251 46.74 28.68 8.99
N LYS A 252 47.61 29.46 8.34
CA LYS A 252 47.71 29.53 6.86
C LYS A 252 48.15 28.16 6.32
N LYS A 253 47.21 27.44 5.70
CA LYS A 253 47.43 26.12 5.07
C LYS A 253 48.59 26.13 4.08
N THR A 254 49.43 25.12 4.16
CA THR A 254 50.65 24.94 3.34
C THR A 254 50.31 24.70 1.86
N PRO A 255 51.23 24.95 0.91
CA PRO A 255 51.02 24.65 -0.51
C PRO A 255 50.68 23.17 -0.77
N GLU A 256 51.25 22.25 0.02
CA GLU A 256 50.99 20.81 -0.08
C GLU A 256 49.55 20.45 0.32
N GLU A 257 49.02 21.06 1.39
CA GLU A 257 47.62 20.86 1.83
C GLU A 257 46.60 21.40 0.81
N ARG A 258 46.91 22.51 0.13
CA ARG A 258 46.06 23.07 -0.93
C ARG A 258 46.04 22.16 -2.16
N LYS A 259 47.19 21.56 -2.50
CA LYS A 259 47.31 20.58 -3.57
C LYS A 259 46.50 19.32 -3.26
N PHE A 260 46.51 18.87 -2.00
CA PHE A 260 45.71 17.74 -1.52
C PHE A 260 44.19 18.02 -1.62
N ILE A 261 43.73 19.20 -1.21
CA ILE A 261 42.32 19.60 -1.33
C ILE A 261 41.88 19.65 -2.80
N PHE A 262 42.70 20.22 -3.69
CA PHE A 262 42.40 20.30 -5.12
C PHE A 262 42.32 18.91 -5.77
N ARG A 263 43.27 18.00 -5.47
CA ARG A 263 43.21 16.60 -5.93
C ARG A 263 41.95 15.88 -5.44
N ARG A 264 41.56 16.11 -4.19
CA ARG A 264 40.34 15.51 -3.59
C ARG A 264 39.08 15.97 -4.32
N GLU A 265 38.99 17.26 -4.68
CA GLU A 265 37.88 17.79 -5.46
C GLU A 265 37.87 17.29 -6.91
N LEU A 266 39.04 17.17 -7.55
CA LEU A 266 39.18 16.61 -8.90
C LEU A 266 38.71 15.15 -8.94
N ARG A 267 39.09 14.35 -7.93
CA ARG A 267 38.66 12.95 -7.75
C ARG A 267 37.15 12.85 -7.55
N ALA A 268 36.57 13.73 -6.74
CA ALA A 268 35.12 13.78 -6.52
C ALA A 268 34.34 14.19 -7.79
N MET A 269 34.91 15.09 -8.60
CA MET A 269 34.33 15.46 -9.90
C MET A 269 34.36 14.29 -10.89
N LEU A 270 35.48 13.60 -11.05
CA LEU A 270 35.58 12.42 -11.93
C LEU A 270 34.58 11.34 -11.55
N TYR A 271 34.40 11.09 -10.25
CA TYR A 271 33.37 10.19 -9.74
C TYR A 271 31.94 10.68 -10.04
N GLY A 272 31.69 11.99 -9.91
CA GLY A 272 30.39 12.61 -10.21
C GLY A 272 29.99 12.56 -11.68
N PHE A 273 30.94 12.48 -12.61
CA PHE A 273 30.69 12.37 -14.06
C PHE A 273 30.64 10.93 -14.59
N GLY A 274 30.82 9.92 -13.72
CA GLY A 274 30.57 8.51 -14.03
C GLY A 274 31.80 7.65 -14.30
N ASP A 275 33.01 8.12 -13.99
CA ASP A 275 34.22 7.28 -14.05
C ASP A 275 34.45 6.47 -12.75
N GLU A 276 35.37 5.48 -12.81
CA GLU A 276 35.67 4.51 -11.75
C GLU A 276 35.78 5.12 -10.34
N LYS A 277 35.30 4.37 -9.34
CA LYS A 277 35.22 4.79 -7.92
C LYS A 277 36.57 5.18 -7.30
N GLN A 278 37.69 4.73 -7.91
CA GLN A 278 39.06 5.10 -7.56
C GLN A 278 39.90 5.27 -8.85
N PRO A 279 39.97 6.48 -9.44
CA PRO A 279 40.81 6.70 -10.63
C PRO A 279 42.29 6.52 -10.30
N ALA A 280 43.03 5.86 -11.20
CA ALA A 280 44.46 5.61 -11.05
C ALA A 280 45.23 6.92 -10.82
N GLU A 281 46.21 6.89 -9.90
CA GLU A 281 46.90 8.10 -9.43
C GLU A 281 47.61 8.87 -10.54
N ASN A 282 48.17 8.14 -11.52
CA ASN A 282 48.78 8.72 -12.73
C ASN A 282 47.77 9.53 -13.57
N THR A 283 46.49 9.17 -13.56
CA THR A 283 45.44 9.87 -14.33
C THR A 283 45.05 11.18 -13.64
N LEU A 284 44.97 11.17 -12.30
CA LEU A 284 44.76 12.38 -11.51
C LEU A 284 45.91 13.36 -11.67
N GLU A 285 47.15 12.87 -11.73
CA GLU A 285 48.34 13.69 -11.99
C GLU A 285 48.31 14.38 -13.34
N VAL A 286 47.99 13.63 -14.40
CA VAL A 286 47.90 14.19 -15.76
C VAL A 286 46.79 15.25 -15.84
N LEU A 287 45.63 14.99 -15.24
CA LEU A 287 44.52 15.95 -15.25
C LEU A 287 44.81 17.20 -14.42
N GLU A 288 45.43 17.03 -13.25
CA GLU A 288 45.90 18.15 -12.43
C GLU A 288 46.87 19.03 -13.22
N GLN A 289 47.81 18.41 -13.92
CA GLN A 289 48.78 19.10 -14.76
C GLN A 289 48.09 19.88 -15.90
N ILE A 290 47.16 19.26 -16.63
CA ILE A 290 46.42 19.89 -17.73
C ILE A 290 45.61 21.10 -17.24
N VAL A 291 44.92 20.98 -16.11
CA VAL A 291 44.11 22.07 -15.56
C VAL A 291 45.01 23.22 -15.11
N MET A 292 46.13 22.92 -14.46
CA MET A 292 47.08 23.94 -14.02
C MET A 292 47.79 24.62 -15.19
N ASP A 293 48.08 23.91 -16.27
CA ASP A 293 48.64 24.46 -17.50
C ASP A 293 47.63 25.36 -18.21
N TYR A 294 46.35 24.95 -18.26
CA TYR A 294 45.27 25.78 -18.81
C TYR A 294 45.05 27.07 -18.01
N ILE A 295 45.03 26.97 -16.68
CA ILE A 295 44.89 28.16 -15.80
C ILE A 295 46.09 29.09 -15.99
N ARG A 296 47.32 28.56 -16.03
CA ARG A 296 48.52 29.36 -16.30
C ARG A 296 48.45 30.07 -17.64
N GLU A 297 48.01 29.38 -18.69
CA GLU A 297 47.89 29.95 -20.02
C GLU A 297 46.80 31.04 -20.11
N VAL A 298 45.66 30.85 -19.44
CA VAL A 298 44.59 31.87 -19.37
C VAL A 298 45.06 33.09 -18.57
N CYS A 299 45.73 32.88 -17.44
CA CYS A 299 46.29 33.98 -16.64
C CYS A 299 47.37 34.75 -17.40
N ARG A 300 48.24 34.06 -18.15
CA ARG A 300 49.24 34.69 -19.01
C ARG A 300 48.60 35.56 -20.08
N LYS A 301 47.61 35.03 -20.80
CA LYS A 301 46.83 35.80 -21.80
C LYS A 301 46.07 36.96 -21.16
N ALA A 302 45.61 36.83 -19.91
CA ALA A 302 44.92 37.91 -19.20
C ALA A 302 45.88 39.02 -18.78
N LEU A 303 47.11 38.66 -18.38
CA LEU A 303 48.20 39.59 -18.09
C LEU A 303 48.69 40.33 -19.34
N GLU A 304 48.66 39.71 -20.51
CA GLU A 304 49.02 40.35 -21.79
C GLU A 304 48.01 41.43 -22.24
N VAL A 305 46.76 41.31 -21.79
CA VAL A 305 45.68 42.24 -22.12
C VAL A 305 45.44 43.29 -21.01
N GLY A 306 45.69 42.91 -19.75
CA GLY A 306 45.49 43.74 -18.57
C GLY A 306 46.73 44.54 -18.14
N LYS A 307 46.62 45.26 -17.02
CA LYS A 307 47.75 46.03 -16.45
C LYS A 307 48.80 45.09 -15.84
N PRO A 308 50.11 45.41 -15.92
CA PRO A 308 51.15 44.58 -15.31
C PRO A 308 50.92 44.45 -13.80
N ASN A 309 51.01 43.23 -13.28
CA ASN A 309 50.84 42.82 -11.88
C ASN A 309 49.41 42.76 -11.28
N ARG A 310 48.33 42.94 -12.05
CA ARG A 310 46.96 42.67 -11.54
C ARG A 310 46.01 42.21 -12.65
N ILE A 311 45.43 41.03 -12.49
CA ILE A 311 44.38 40.50 -13.37
C ILE A 311 43.02 40.87 -12.78
N ASN A 312 42.23 41.68 -13.48
CA ASN A 312 40.86 41.99 -13.10
C ASN A 312 39.87 41.04 -13.81
N LEU A 313 38.68 40.87 -13.23
CA LEU A 313 37.57 40.09 -13.83
C LEU A 313 37.17 40.59 -15.22
N GLU A 314 37.31 41.90 -15.45
CA GLU A 314 37.04 42.56 -16.72
C GLU A 314 38.02 42.12 -17.83
N ASP A 315 39.27 41.83 -17.47
CA ASP A 315 40.30 41.37 -18.42
C ASP A 315 39.99 39.94 -18.91
N ILE A 316 39.51 39.10 -17.99
CA ILE A 316 39.04 37.74 -18.28
C ILE A 316 37.75 37.77 -19.11
N HIS A 317 36.82 38.67 -18.79
CA HIS A 317 35.62 38.93 -19.61
C HIS A 317 35.99 39.30 -21.04
N TYR A 318 36.99 40.16 -21.21
CA TYR A 318 37.45 40.60 -22.51
C TYR A 318 38.08 39.47 -23.33
N LEU A 319 38.87 38.59 -22.72
CA LEU A 319 39.45 37.42 -23.38
C LEU A 319 38.37 36.46 -23.91
N ILE A 320 37.31 36.28 -23.13
CA ILE A 320 36.29 35.27 -23.40
C ILE A 320 35.15 35.83 -24.28
N ARG A 321 35.08 37.15 -24.48
CA ARG A 321 33.98 37.83 -25.22
C ARG A 321 33.69 37.29 -26.62
N ARG A 322 34.68 36.68 -27.28
CA ARG A 322 34.53 36.09 -28.62
C ARG A 322 33.84 34.71 -28.59
N ASP A 323 33.89 34.02 -27.46
CA ASP A 323 33.20 32.75 -27.24
C ASP A 323 31.87 32.99 -26.52
N GLN A 324 30.79 33.13 -27.30
CA GLN A 324 29.45 33.48 -26.78
C GLN A 324 28.97 32.55 -25.66
N LYS A 325 29.31 31.26 -25.70
CA LYS A 325 28.87 30.30 -24.67
C LYS A 325 29.59 30.53 -23.36
N LYS A 326 30.92 30.68 -23.40
CA LYS A 326 31.71 30.96 -22.20
C LYS A 326 31.40 32.35 -21.64
N PHE A 327 31.24 33.36 -22.49
CA PHE A 327 30.91 34.73 -22.07
C PHE A 327 29.52 34.83 -21.43
N GLY A 328 28.51 34.20 -22.03
CA GLY A 328 27.16 34.13 -21.49
C GLY A 328 27.14 33.49 -20.10
N ARG A 329 27.90 32.39 -19.94
CA ARG A 329 27.99 31.67 -18.67
C ARG A 329 28.67 32.49 -17.57
N VAL A 330 29.75 33.22 -17.87
CA VAL A 330 30.42 34.07 -16.87
C VAL A 330 29.52 35.25 -16.46
N LYS A 331 28.81 35.87 -17.41
CA LYS A 331 27.88 36.98 -17.12
C LYS A 331 26.71 36.54 -16.22
N GLU A 332 26.16 35.36 -16.48
CA GLU A 332 25.10 34.76 -15.66
C GLU A 332 25.58 34.49 -14.22
N LEU A 333 26.80 34.00 -14.06
CA LEU A 333 27.39 33.71 -12.76
C LEU A 333 27.69 34.97 -11.93
N LEU A 334 28.06 36.07 -12.59
CA LEU A 334 28.18 37.38 -11.92
C LEU A 334 26.82 37.93 -11.48
N SER A 335 25.78 37.79 -12.32
CA SER A 335 24.41 38.18 -11.95
C SER A 335 23.90 37.37 -10.75
N LEU A 336 24.15 36.06 -10.73
CA LEU A 336 23.80 35.17 -9.62
C LEU A 336 24.57 35.54 -8.34
N SER A 337 25.81 35.97 -8.47
CA SER A 337 26.60 36.49 -7.34
C SER A 337 25.97 37.76 -6.75
N GLU A 338 25.51 38.69 -7.58
CA GLU A 338 24.81 39.89 -7.12
C GLU A 338 23.45 39.59 -6.48
N GLU A 339 22.69 38.64 -7.03
CA GLU A 339 21.42 38.20 -6.44
C GLU A 339 21.62 37.48 -5.10
N LEU A 340 22.65 36.65 -4.98
CA LEU A 340 23.03 36.05 -3.71
C LEU A 340 23.48 37.11 -2.70
N LYS A 341 24.21 38.15 -3.14
CA LYS A 341 24.52 39.31 -2.29
C LYS A 341 23.24 40.05 -1.85
N ARG A 342 22.24 40.20 -2.72
CA ARG A 342 20.93 40.80 -2.36
C ARG A 342 20.12 39.93 -1.42
N ALA A 343 20.07 38.62 -1.65
CA ALA A 343 19.39 37.66 -0.79
C ALA A 343 20.04 37.56 0.59
N ARG A 344 21.38 37.60 0.62
CA ARG A 344 22.17 37.67 1.86
C ARG A 344 21.95 39.00 2.57
N LYS A 345 21.89 40.12 1.83
CA LYS A 345 21.52 41.44 2.37
C LYS A 345 20.11 41.46 2.96
N ALA A 346 19.13 40.84 2.29
CA ALA A 346 17.76 40.70 2.82
C ALA A 346 17.69 39.79 4.07
N PHE A 347 18.49 38.72 4.09
CA PHE A 347 18.62 37.82 5.24
C PHE A 347 19.32 38.51 6.42
N ASP A 348 20.34 39.31 6.14
CA ASP A 348 21.07 40.12 7.13
C ASP A 348 20.23 41.31 7.61
N ASP A 349 19.39 41.92 6.76
CA ASP A 349 18.41 42.95 7.13
C ASP A 349 17.32 42.39 8.06
N THR A 350 17.02 41.08 7.97
CA THR A 350 16.13 40.38 8.92
C THR A 350 16.83 40.10 10.27
N ARG A 351 18.16 40.09 10.31
CA ARG A 351 18.99 39.93 11.53
C ARG A 351 19.37 41.27 12.18
N ARG A 352 19.25 42.40 11.48
CA ARG A 352 19.58 43.76 11.96
C ARG A 352 18.65 44.35 13.04
N CYS A 353 17.83 43.54 13.72
CA CYS A 353 17.17 43.95 14.96
C CYS A 353 18.10 43.84 16.19
N TRP A 354 19.27 43.20 16.10
CA TRP A 354 20.28 43.22 17.17
C TRP A 354 21.68 43.48 16.59
N THR A 355 22.08 44.75 16.68
CA THR A 355 23.45 45.34 16.75
C THR A 355 24.53 45.02 15.69
N SER A 356 25.08 46.12 15.16
CA SER A 356 26.21 46.32 14.23
C SER A 356 27.57 45.84 14.80
N THR A 357 28.69 45.64 14.06
CA THR A 357 29.37 46.49 13.05
C THR A 357 30.60 45.74 12.43
N PHE A 358 30.82 45.81 11.10
CA PHE A 358 32.10 45.80 10.28
C PHE A 358 33.14 44.64 10.47
N PHE A 359 33.89 44.06 9.50
CA PHE A 359 34.29 44.30 8.09
C PHE A 359 34.98 43.03 7.48
N GLU A 360 34.95 42.86 6.13
CA GLU A 360 35.96 42.25 5.21
C GLU A 360 36.41 40.77 5.34
N THR A 361 36.78 39.98 4.30
CA THR A 361 36.59 39.91 2.84
C THR A 361 36.88 38.47 2.37
N ASP A 362 36.19 38.08 1.30
CA ASP A 362 36.45 37.05 0.26
C ASP A 362 37.51 35.95 0.45
N TRP A 363 37.05 34.68 0.40
CA TRP A 363 37.77 33.51 -0.17
C TRP A 363 36.87 32.28 -0.44
N PHE A 364 35.61 32.29 -0.01
CA PHE A 364 34.66 31.16 -0.19
C PHE A 364 34.00 31.05 -1.57
N PHE A 365 34.26 32.00 -2.49
CA PHE A 365 33.49 32.13 -3.74
C PHE A 365 33.93 31.17 -4.87
N LEU A 366 35.08 30.50 -4.74
CA LEU A 366 35.60 29.63 -5.80
C LEU A 366 35.12 28.17 -5.68
N ILE A 367 34.85 27.68 -4.46
CA ILE A 367 34.48 26.28 -4.21
C ILE A 367 32.97 26.04 -4.42
N PHE A 368 32.13 27.07 -4.24
CA PHE A 368 30.69 26.97 -4.54
C PHE A 368 30.42 26.99 -6.07
N PHE A 369 31.37 27.50 -6.85
CA PHE A 369 31.26 27.67 -8.30
C PHE A 369 31.31 26.34 -9.08
N LEU A 370 31.91 25.29 -8.50
CA LEU A 370 31.97 23.97 -9.14
C LEU A 370 30.78 23.07 -8.79
N LYS A 371 30.05 23.35 -7.70
CA LYS A 371 28.92 22.51 -7.27
C LYS A 371 27.59 22.81 -7.96
N ASN A 372 27.42 23.99 -8.55
CA ASN A 372 26.16 24.39 -9.21
C ASN A 372 26.25 24.48 -10.74
N PHE A 373 27.24 23.82 -11.34
CA PHE A 373 27.36 23.76 -12.80
C PHE A 373 26.33 22.84 -13.48
N PHE A 374 25.54 22.07 -12.72
CA PHE A 374 24.52 21.15 -13.27
C PHE A 374 23.21 21.09 -12.47
N SER A 375 22.47 22.19 -12.36
CA SER A 375 20.99 22.14 -12.29
C SER A 375 20.40 23.54 -12.18
N CYS A 376 19.78 24.03 -13.26
CA CYS A 376 18.49 24.72 -13.24
C CYS A 376 18.29 25.48 -14.56
N SER A 377 17.47 24.89 -15.43
CA SER A 377 16.69 25.63 -16.42
C SER A 377 15.36 26.04 -15.77
N SER A 378 15.08 27.33 -15.78
CA SER A 378 13.88 27.98 -15.23
C SER A 378 12.79 28.10 -16.29
N ILE A 379 11.56 27.62 -16.03
CA ILE A 379 10.34 28.00 -16.78
C ILE A 379 9.09 28.00 -15.86
N ILE A 380 8.49 29.19 -15.70
CA ILE A 380 7.07 29.59 -15.52
C ILE A 380 6.21 28.90 -14.43
N GLN A 381 5.62 29.74 -13.56
CA GLN A 381 4.56 29.44 -12.60
C GLN A 381 3.31 28.84 -13.28
N THR A 382 3.33 27.53 -13.46
CA THR A 382 2.16 26.67 -13.30
C THR A 382 2.45 25.79 -12.09
N SER A 383 1.45 25.29 -11.38
CA SER A 383 1.64 24.29 -10.33
C SER A 383 2.22 23.02 -10.93
N SER A 384 3.52 23.02 -11.17
CA SER A 384 4.29 21.92 -11.74
C SER A 384 4.43 20.85 -10.68
N ILE A 385 3.72 19.75 -10.88
CA ILE A 385 3.88 18.53 -10.11
C ILE A 385 5.26 17.99 -10.47
N ILE A 386 6.20 18.05 -9.54
CA ILE A 386 7.58 17.59 -9.73
C ILE A 386 7.56 16.07 -9.85
N TYR A 387 7.90 15.55 -11.03
CA TYR A 387 8.18 14.13 -11.22
C TYR A 387 9.60 13.84 -10.73
N HIS A 388 9.75 12.90 -9.79
CA HIS A 388 11.09 12.40 -9.49
C HIS A 388 11.57 11.48 -10.59
N ASN A 389 12.42 12.05 -11.43
CA ASN A 389 13.09 11.33 -12.48
C ASN A 389 14.59 11.24 -12.11
N PRO A 390 15.07 10.06 -11.67
CA PRO A 390 16.48 9.89 -11.29
C PRO A 390 17.43 10.05 -12.49
N PHE A 391 16.89 10.21 -13.69
CA PHE A 391 17.62 10.36 -14.94
C PHE A 391 17.45 11.77 -15.56
N LEU A 392 17.11 12.80 -14.77
CA LEU A 392 16.96 14.19 -15.24
C LEU A 392 18.15 14.71 -16.07
N ALA A 393 19.37 14.22 -15.80
CA ALA A 393 20.58 14.59 -16.54
C ALA A 393 20.65 13.98 -17.97
N LEU A 394 19.83 12.97 -18.27
CA LEU A 394 19.77 12.31 -19.57
C LEU A 394 18.72 12.95 -20.47
N SER A 395 18.86 12.82 -21.78
CA SER A 395 17.81 13.25 -22.71
C SER A 395 16.53 12.45 -22.47
N ILE A 396 15.36 13.05 -22.71
CA ILE A 396 14.05 12.42 -22.47
C ILE A 396 13.95 11.04 -23.16
N GLN A 397 14.58 10.89 -24.32
CA GLN A 397 14.62 9.65 -25.09
C GLN A 397 15.48 8.57 -24.41
N GLN A 398 16.63 8.94 -23.85
CA GLN A 398 17.47 8.03 -23.06
C GLN A 398 16.78 7.60 -21.75
N GLN A 399 16.01 8.50 -21.14
CA GLN A 399 15.21 8.18 -19.95
C GLN A 399 14.14 7.14 -20.27
N ARG A 400 13.40 7.33 -21.37
CA ARG A 400 12.37 6.38 -21.85
C ARG A 400 12.96 4.99 -22.10
N GLN A 401 14.13 4.91 -22.73
CA GLN A 401 14.81 3.64 -23.03
C GLN A 401 15.24 2.87 -21.78
N ARG A 402 15.51 3.56 -20.67
CA ARG A 402 15.91 2.93 -19.41
C ARG A 402 14.74 2.34 -18.63
N LEU A 403 13.49 2.63 -18.97
CA LEU A 403 12.33 2.05 -18.29
C LEU A 403 12.21 0.54 -18.60
N PRO A 404 11.82 -0.31 -17.64
CA PRO A 404 11.69 -1.76 -17.84
C PRO A 404 10.82 -2.15 -19.05
N ILE A 405 9.72 -1.43 -19.26
CA ILE A 405 8.78 -1.71 -20.36
C ILE A 405 9.40 -1.53 -21.76
N SER A 406 10.46 -0.73 -21.89
CA SER A 406 11.13 -0.48 -23.17
C SER A 406 11.64 -1.77 -23.82
N LYS A 407 12.13 -2.73 -23.02
CA LYS A 407 12.61 -4.04 -23.50
C LYS A 407 11.51 -4.87 -24.17
N TYR A 408 10.26 -4.65 -23.75
CA TYR A 408 9.10 -5.42 -24.17
C TYR A 408 8.28 -4.72 -25.27
N ARG A 409 8.73 -3.56 -25.78
CA ARG A 409 8.00 -2.73 -26.76
C ARG A 409 7.46 -3.53 -27.94
N ASN A 410 8.32 -4.29 -28.63
CA ASN A 410 7.92 -5.03 -29.83
C ASN A 410 6.98 -6.20 -29.51
N GLN A 411 7.19 -6.86 -28.37
CA GLN A 411 6.31 -7.94 -27.91
C GLN A 411 4.92 -7.41 -27.55
N LEU A 412 4.84 -6.25 -26.88
CA LEU A 412 3.58 -5.58 -26.57
C LEU A 412 2.80 -5.21 -27.84
N LEU A 413 3.46 -4.61 -28.82
CA LEU A 413 2.82 -4.24 -30.09
C LEU A 413 2.29 -5.47 -30.85
N TYR A 414 3.09 -6.54 -30.92
CA TYR A 414 2.66 -7.81 -31.52
C TYR A 414 1.43 -8.40 -30.81
N LEU A 415 1.41 -8.40 -29.48
CA LEU A 415 0.29 -8.92 -28.71
C LEU A 415 -0.99 -8.10 -28.92
N VAL A 416 -0.89 -6.78 -28.98
CA VAL A 416 -2.06 -5.89 -29.22
C VAL A 416 -2.61 -6.05 -30.64
N GLU A 417 -1.75 -6.32 -31.61
CA GLU A 417 -2.17 -6.59 -32.99
C GLU A 417 -2.89 -7.96 -33.09
N LYS A 418 -2.31 -8.99 -32.47
CA LYS A 418 -2.80 -10.38 -32.53
C LYS A 418 -4.03 -10.63 -31.68
N TYR A 419 -4.06 -10.13 -30.44
CA TYR A 419 -5.11 -10.43 -29.46
C TYR A 419 -6.03 -9.22 -29.28
N LYS A 420 -7.33 -9.49 -29.11
CA LYS A 420 -8.32 -8.43 -28.84
C LYS A 420 -8.09 -7.80 -27.46
N THR A 421 -7.67 -8.61 -26.48
CA THR A 421 -7.36 -8.14 -25.13
C THR A 421 -5.96 -8.55 -24.69
N VAL A 422 -5.22 -7.61 -24.10
CA VAL A 422 -3.90 -7.88 -23.52
C VAL A 422 -3.89 -7.42 -22.07
N VAL A 423 -3.51 -8.32 -21.15
CA VAL A 423 -3.30 -8.00 -19.73
C VAL A 423 -1.82 -7.77 -19.50
N VAL A 424 -1.46 -6.54 -19.15
CA VAL A 424 -0.08 -6.13 -18.88
C VAL A 424 0.14 -6.09 -17.38
N VAL A 425 0.93 -7.02 -16.88
CA VAL A 425 1.33 -7.09 -15.47
C VAL A 425 2.67 -6.41 -15.30
N GLY A 426 2.80 -5.55 -14.31
CA GLY A 426 4.11 -5.06 -13.91
C GLY A 426 4.03 -4.10 -12.74
N GLU A 427 5.14 -3.93 -12.04
CA GLU A 427 5.20 -3.06 -10.87
C GLU A 427 4.96 -1.59 -11.23
N THR A 428 4.54 -0.78 -10.27
CA THR A 428 4.44 0.67 -10.47
C THR A 428 5.83 1.25 -10.75
N GLY A 429 5.94 2.17 -11.72
CA GLY A 429 7.24 2.71 -12.14
C GLY A 429 7.93 1.93 -13.26
N SER A 430 7.36 0.80 -13.72
CA SER A 430 7.87 0.08 -14.89
C SER A 430 7.66 0.81 -16.22
N GLY A 431 6.80 1.84 -16.24
CA GLY A 431 6.50 2.67 -17.42
C GLY A 431 5.20 2.32 -18.15
N LYS A 432 4.34 1.44 -17.61
CA LYS A 432 3.05 1.05 -18.22
C LYS A 432 2.19 2.25 -18.61
N SER A 433 1.86 3.11 -17.65
CA SER A 433 0.93 4.23 -17.79
C SER A 433 1.46 5.37 -18.67
N THR A 434 2.78 5.47 -18.85
CA THR A 434 3.42 6.55 -19.62
C THR A 434 3.83 6.09 -21.03
N GLN A 435 4.51 4.94 -21.16
CA GLN A 435 5.11 4.53 -22.44
C GLN A 435 4.15 3.77 -23.34
N LEU A 436 3.27 2.93 -22.79
CA LEU A 436 2.37 2.10 -23.59
C LEU A 436 1.45 2.93 -24.51
N PRO A 437 0.81 4.03 -24.04
CA PRO A 437 0.02 4.90 -24.92
C PRO A 437 0.84 5.52 -26.05
N GLN A 438 2.09 5.90 -25.77
CA GLN A 438 3.00 6.47 -26.76
C GLN A 438 3.36 5.44 -27.82
N TYR A 439 3.68 4.20 -27.44
CA TYR A 439 3.99 3.13 -28.40
C TYR A 439 2.83 2.85 -29.35
N LEU A 440 1.59 2.85 -28.83
CA LEU A 440 0.39 2.65 -29.64
C LEU A 440 0.16 3.82 -30.61
N ALA A 441 0.31 5.06 -30.14
CA ALA A 441 0.17 6.25 -30.97
C ALA A 441 1.23 6.29 -32.09
N GLU A 442 2.49 5.98 -31.76
CA GLU A 442 3.61 5.87 -32.71
C GLU A 442 3.37 4.78 -33.77
N PHE A 443 2.75 3.67 -33.40
CA PHE A 443 2.45 2.54 -34.29
C PHE A 443 1.17 2.75 -35.13
N GLY A 444 0.50 3.90 -35.00
CA GLY A 444 -0.62 4.29 -35.85
C GLY A 444 -2.01 4.00 -35.31
N TRP A 445 -2.15 3.54 -34.07
CA TRP A 445 -3.48 3.27 -33.47
C TRP A 445 -4.32 4.53 -33.25
N ALA A 446 -3.73 5.73 -33.29
CA ALA A 446 -4.44 7.01 -33.19
C ALA A 446 -4.55 7.76 -34.54
N GLN A 447 -4.53 7.02 -35.66
CA GLN A 447 -4.75 7.58 -37.00
C GLN A 447 -6.26 7.62 -37.34
N GLU A 448 -6.61 8.23 -38.49
CA GLU A 448 -8.00 8.29 -39.01
C GLU A 448 -9.01 8.93 -38.06
N GLY A 449 -8.57 9.87 -37.21
CA GLY A 449 -9.43 10.55 -36.23
C GLY A 449 -9.78 9.72 -35.00
N LYS A 450 -9.26 8.49 -34.88
CA LYS A 450 -9.43 7.65 -33.68
C LYS A 450 -8.48 8.09 -32.57
N LYS A 451 -8.90 7.86 -31.32
CA LYS A 451 -8.15 8.22 -30.11
C LYS A 451 -7.80 6.96 -29.30
N ILE A 452 -6.76 7.08 -28.47
CA ILE A 452 -6.41 6.10 -27.45
C ILE A 452 -6.92 6.63 -26.11
N CYS A 453 -7.80 5.87 -25.46
CA CYS A 453 -8.34 6.20 -24.14
C CYS A 453 -7.55 5.48 -23.05
N ILE A 454 -7.15 6.20 -22.01
CA ILE A 454 -6.52 5.61 -20.82
C ILE A 454 -7.36 6.00 -19.61
N THR A 455 -7.91 5.00 -18.94
CA THR A 455 -8.67 5.24 -17.71
C THR A 455 -7.75 5.21 -16.50
N GLN A 456 -8.05 6.06 -15.53
CA GLN A 456 -7.39 6.12 -14.24
C GLN A 456 -8.45 6.20 -13.15
N PRO A 457 -8.32 5.42 -12.06
CA PRO A 457 -9.24 5.51 -10.94
C PRO A 457 -9.16 6.85 -10.21
N ARG A 458 -8.00 7.53 -10.28
CA ARG A 458 -7.72 8.77 -9.55
C ARG A 458 -7.58 9.98 -10.47
N ARG A 459 -8.29 11.06 -10.15
CA ARG A 459 -8.20 12.35 -10.87
C ARG A 459 -6.77 12.88 -10.96
N VAL A 460 -6.05 12.89 -9.84
CA VAL A 460 -4.68 13.42 -9.80
C VAL A 460 -3.76 12.63 -10.73
N ALA A 461 -3.88 11.30 -10.73
CA ALA A 461 -3.11 10.43 -11.62
C ALA A 461 -3.36 10.75 -13.09
N ALA A 462 -4.63 10.86 -13.52
CA ALA A 462 -4.99 11.21 -14.90
C ALA A 462 -4.36 12.53 -15.37
N VAL A 463 -4.48 13.59 -14.56
CA VAL A 463 -3.93 14.92 -14.91
C VAL A 463 -2.40 14.88 -14.97
N THR A 464 -1.76 14.25 -13.98
CA THR A 464 -0.29 14.15 -13.93
C THR A 464 0.27 13.31 -15.08
N LEU A 465 -0.34 12.17 -15.38
CA LEU A 465 0.14 11.31 -16.46
C LEU A 465 -0.01 11.99 -17.82
N ALA A 466 -1.14 12.69 -18.04
CA ALA A 466 -1.32 13.48 -19.26
C ALA A 466 -0.26 14.58 -19.39
N ASN A 467 0.00 15.34 -18.33
CA ASN A 467 1.03 16.38 -18.36
C ASN A 467 2.43 15.79 -18.59
N ARG A 468 2.77 14.69 -17.92
CA ARG A 468 4.05 13.99 -18.10
C ARG A 468 4.23 13.47 -19.52
N VAL A 469 3.21 12.86 -20.10
CA VAL A 469 3.27 12.32 -21.46
C VAL A 469 3.29 13.46 -22.49
N ALA A 470 2.62 14.57 -22.23
CA ALA A 470 2.73 15.77 -23.06
C ALA A 470 4.17 16.32 -23.08
N GLU A 471 4.84 16.38 -21.92
CA GLU A 471 6.26 16.73 -21.81
C GLU A 471 7.16 15.73 -22.55
N GLU A 472 6.93 14.42 -22.39
CA GLU A 472 7.72 13.37 -23.05
C GLU A 472 7.57 13.37 -24.58
N MET A 473 6.40 13.73 -25.09
CA MET A 473 6.10 13.89 -26.51
C MET A 473 6.44 15.28 -27.06
N MET A 474 6.94 16.20 -26.21
CA MET A 474 7.27 17.57 -26.58
C MET A 474 6.08 18.33 -27.20
N CYS A 475 4.88 18.12 -26.64
CA CYS A 475 3.65 18.78 -27.09
C CYS A 475 2.99 19.56 -25.94
N SER A 476 2.17 20.56 -26.27
CA SER A 476 1.39 21.28 -25.27
C SER A 476 0.22 20.42 -24.75
N LEU A 477 0.01 20.39 -23.43
CA LEU A 477 -1.15 19.73 -22.85
C LEU A 477 -2.46 20.29 -23.43
N GLY A 478 -3.38 19.40 -23.80
CA GLY A 478 -4.62 19.71 -24.52
C GLY A 478 -4.50 19.66 -26.05
N SER A 479 -3.28 19.59 -26.60
CA SER A 479 -3.02 19.33 -28.03
C SER A 479 -3.13 17.83 -28.32
N GLU A 480 -2.04 17.15 -28.68
CA GLU A 480 -1.99 15.72 -29.00
C GLU A 480 -2.25 14.83 -27.78
N VAL A 481 -1.89 15.31 -26.59
CA VAL A 481 -2.13 14.64 -25.31
C VAL A 481 -3.05 15.52 -24.47
N GLY A 482 -4.12 14.95 -23.93
CA GLY A 482 -5.08 15.66 -23.11
C GLY A 482 -5.65 14.81 -21.99
N TYR A 483 -6.39 15.45 -21.09
CA TYR A 483 -7.13 14.75 -20.05
C TYR A 483 -8.56 15.26 -19.92
N ALA A 484 -9.44 14.40 -19.43
CA ALA A 484 -10.79 14.78 -19.05
C ALA A 484 -11.14 14.12 -17.71
N VAL A 485 -11.38 14.94 -16.70
CA VAL A 485 -11.75 14.48 -15.36
C VAL A 485 -12.98 15.24 -14.88
N ARG A 486 -13.65 14.75 -13.84
CA ARG A 486 -14.87 15.41 -13.35
C ARG A 486 -14.59 16.88 -13.00
N PHE A 487 -15.31 17.77 -13.68
CA PHE A 487 -15.27 19.23 -13.55
C PHE A 487 -14.02 19.94 -14.13
N ASP A 488 -13.20 19.25 -14.93
CA ASP A 488 -11.95 19.80 -15.43
C ASP A 488 -11.50 19.02 -16.68
N GLU A 489 -11.43 19.69 -17.82
CA GLU A 489 -11.13 19.07 -19.11
C GLU A 489 -10.12 19.93 -19.89
N CYS A 490 -9.10 19.26 -20.43
CA CYS A 490 -8.06 19.88 -21.24
C CYS A 490 -7.81 18.98 -22.46
N ILE A 491 -8.66 19.15 -23.48
CA ILE A 491 -8.67 18.38 -24.73
C ILE A 491 -8.95 19.30 -25.92
N SER A 492 -8.55 18.86 -27.11
CA SER A 492 -8.88 19.51 -28.38
C SER A 492 -9.19 18.47 -29.46
N ASP A 493 -9.59 18.92 -30.65
CA ASP A 493 -9.82 18.04 -31.80
C ASP A 493 -8.56 17.31 -32.25
N LYS A 494 -7.37 17.85 -31.92
CA LYS A 494 -6.07 17.24 -32.22
C LYS A 494 -5.65 16.16 -31.21
N THR A 495 -6.39 15.97 -30.12
CA THR A 495 -6.03 15.03 -29.07
C THR A 495 -6.10 13.58 -29.56
N LYS A 496 -4.95 12.91 -29.55
CA LYS A 496 -4.76 11.49 -29.91
C LYS A 496 -4.76 10.60 -28.67
N ILE A 497 -4.12 11.06 -27.59
CA ILE A 497 -4.01 10.33 -26.32
C ILE A 497 -4.85 11.06 -25.27
N LYS A 498 -5.90 10.40 -24.76
CA LYS A 498 -6.85 10.97 -23.80
C LYS A 498 -6.80 10.20 -22.49
N TYR A 499 -6.35 10.85 -21.42
CA TYR A 499 -6.43 10.32 -20.06
C TYR A 499 -7.76 10.71 -19.42
N VAL A 500 -8.51 9.76 -18.88
CA VAL A 500 -9.82 10.01 -18.29
C VAL A 500 -9.97 9.32 -16.95
N THR A 501 -10.83 9.86 -16.07
CA THR A 501 -11.28 9.07 -14.91
C THR A 501 -12.30 8.02 -15.34
N ASP A 502 -12.31 6.84 -14.69
CA ASP A 502 -13.24 5.74 -14.99
C ASP A 502 -14.70 6.18 -15.06
N GLY A 503 -15.13 7.02 -14.10
CA GLY A 503 -16.50 7.54 -14.07
C GLY A 503 -16.85 8.48 -15.22
N LEU A 504 -15.86 9.14 -15.84
CA LEU A 504 -16.09 9.97 -17.02
C LEU A 504 -16.21 9.11 -18.29
N LEU A 505 -15.40 8.05 -18.42
CA LEU A 505 -15.59 7.08 -19.50
C LEU A 505 -16.96 6.40 -19.40
N LEU A 506 -17.41 6.05 -18.20
CA LEU A 506 -18.75 5.51 -17.98
C LEU A 506 -19.85 6.50 -18.41
N ARG A 507 -19.63 7.81 -18.23
CA ARG A 507 -20.53 8.85 -18.72
C ARG A 507 -20.50 8.97 -20.25
N GLU A 508 -19.31 8.89 -20.83
CA GLU A 508 -19.14 8.89 -22.28
C GLU A 508 -19.85 7.69 -22.92
N LEU A 509 -19.81 6.51 -22.29
CA LEU A 509 -20.58 5.32 -22.66
C LEU A 509 -22.11 5.52 -22.66
N MET A 510 -22.64 6.50 -21.93
CA MET A 510 -24.07 6.84 -21.99
C MET A 510 -24.44 7.58 -23.28
N SER A 511 -23.52 8.36 -23.83
CA SER A 511 -23.72 9.12 -25.08
C SER A 511 -23.22 8.36 -26.32
N ASP A 512 -22.10 7.65 -26.19
CA ASP A 512 -21.47 6.80 -27.20
C ASP A 512 -21.32 5.35 -26.64
N PRO A 513 -22.37 4.53 -26.74
CA PRO A 513 -22.39 3.16 -26.24
C PRO A 513 -21.33 2.22 -26.82
N LEU A 514 -20.82 2.51 -28.02
CA LEU A 514 -19.86 1.66 -28.74
C LEU A 514 -18.43 2.20 -28.70
N LEU A 515 -18.22 3.37 -28.07
CA LEU A 515 -16.93 4.04 -27.97
C LEU A 515 -16.27 4.24 -29.34
N GLU A 516 -17.06 4.64 -30.34
CA GLU A 516 -16.63 4.76 -31.74
C GLU A 516 -15.45 5.70 -31.93
N ALA A 517 -15.31 6.71 -31.05
CA ALA A 517 -14.16 7.61 -31.05
C ALA A 517 -12.82 6.92 -30.76
N TYR A 518 -12.82 5.71 -30.20
CA TYR A 518 -11.63 5.02 -29.73
C TYR A 518 -11.31 3.75 -30.53
N SER A 519 -10.02 3.55 -30.77
CA SER A 519 -9.43 2.32 -31.34
C SER A 519 -8.85 1.41 -30.26
N VAL A 520 -8.30 2.01 -29.19
CA VAL A 520 -7.74 1.30 -28.04
C VAL A 520 -8.23 1.92 -26.73
N VAL A 521 -8.68 1.09 -25.81
CA VAL A 521 -9.02 1.48 -24.43
C VAL A 521 -8.09 0.75 -23.47
N ILE A 522 -7.36 1.53 -22.67
CA ILE A 522 -6.45 1.04 -21.63
C ILE A 522 -7.11 1.27 -20.27
N ILE A 523 -7.37 0.19 -19.55
CA ILE A 523 -7.84 0.21 -18.17
C ILE A 523 -6.60 0.10 -17.27
N ASP A 524 -6.14 1.22 -16.74
CA ASP A 524 -4.94 1.25 -15.91
C ASP A 524 -5.26 1.16 -14.42
N GLU A 525 -4.28 0.69 -13.64
CA GLU A 525 -4.43 0.44 -12.21
C GLU A 525 -5.66 -0.45 -11.88
N ALA A 526 -5.96 -1.42 -12.75
CA ALA A 526 -7.16 -2.28 -12.65
C ALA A 526 -7.25 -3.08 -11.33
N HIS A 527 -6.15 -3.17 -10.58
CA HIS A 527 -6.08 -3.78 -9.26
C HIS A 527 -6.71 -2.94 -8.13
N GLU A 528 -7.01 -1.65 -8.34
CA GLU A 528 -7.74 -0.84 -7.34
C GLU A 528 -9.21 -1.30 -7.21
N ARG A 529 -9.74 -2.01 -8.22
CA ARG A 529 -11.06 -2.67 -8.23
C ARG A 529 -12.20 -1.75 -7.75
N SER A 530 -12.21 -0.52 -8.28
CA SER A 530 -13.27 0.45 -8.03
C SER A 530 -14.56 0.03 -8.72
N VAL A 531 -15.70 0.47 -8.18
CA VAL A 531 -17.02 0.18 -8.78
C VAL A 531 -17.08 0.64 -10.25
N ASN A 532 -16.60 1.85 -10.55
CA ASN A 532 -16.68 2.38 -11.92
C ASN A 532 -15.80 1.59 -12.88
N SER A 533 -14.59 1.19 -12.46
CA SER A 533 -13.68 0.38 -13.28
C SER A 533 -14.31 -0.97 -13.60
N ASP A 534 -14.88 -1.67 -12.60
CA ASP A 534 -15.53 -2.97 -12.79
C ASP A 534 -16.76 -2.88 -13.73
N LEU A 535 -17.52 -1.78 -13.68
CA LEU A 535 -18.62 -1.53 -14.63
C LEU A 535 -18.13 -1.28 -16.05
N VAL A 536 -17.09 -0.47 -16.20
CA VAL A 536 -16.43 -0.23 -17.50
C VAL A 536 -15.91 -1.54 -18.08
N ILE A 537 -15.24 -2.36 -17.28
CA ILE A 537 -14.77 -3.71 -17.66
C ILE A 537 -15.94 -4.57 -18.15
N GLY A 538 -17.07 -4.60 -17.41
CA GLY A 538 -18.25 -5.38 -17.78
C GLY A 538 -18.94 -4.90 -19.07
N LEU A 539 -18.97 -3.59 -19.31
CA LEU A 539 -19.52 -3.02 -20.55
C LEU A 539 -18.58 -3.28 -21.73
N LEU A 540 -17.27 -3.10 -21.53
CA LEU A 540 -16.27 -3.36 -22.54
C LEU A 540 -16.25 -4.82 -23.01
N ARG A 541 -16.50 -5.77 -22.10
CA ARG A 541 -16.68 -7.19 -22.46
C ARG A 541 -17.83 -7.41 -23.45
N LYS A 542 -18.89 -6.60 -23.39
CA LYS A 542 -19.98 -6.65 -24.39
C LYS A 542 -19.60 -5.94 -25.67
N ILE A 543 -18.92 -4.80 -25.57
CA ILE A 543 -18.52 -4.00 -26.75
C ILE A 543 -17.53 -4.78 -27.60
N ILE A 544 -16.54 -5.46 -27.02
CA ILE A 544 -15.51 -6.22 -27.76
C ILE A 544 -16.06 -7.46 -28.48
N ALA A 545 -17.23 -7.95 -28.07
CA ALA A 545 -17.96 -9.00 -28.76
C ALA A 545 -18.67 -8.48 -30.02
N ILE A 546 -18.91 -7.17 -30.12
CA ILE A 546 -19.56 -6.50 -31.26
C ILE A 546 -18.53 -5.80 -32.15
N ARG A 547 -17.51 -5.18 -31.55
CA ARG A 547 -16.45 -4.43 -32.24
C ARG A 547 -15.17 -5.25 -32.33
N ASP A 548 -14.89 -5.74 -33.53
CA ASP A 548 -13.66 -6.47 -33.85
C ASP A 548 -12.43 -5.56 -34.00
N ASP A 549 -12.64 -4.27 -34.26
CA ASP A 549 -11.59 -3.26 -34.46
C ASP A 549 -11.05 -2.70 -33.13
N LEU A 550 -11.85 -2.74 -32.06
CA LEU A 550 -11.46 -2.24 -30.74
C LEU A 550 -10.43 -3.18 -30.09
N ARG A 551 -9.40 -2.61 -29.48
CA ARG A 551 -8.45 -3.32 -28.61
C ARG A 551 -8.58 -2.88 -27.16
N ILE A 552 -8.45 -3.83 -26.25
CA ILE A 552 -8.50 -3.56 -24.80
C ILE A 552 -7.16 -3.94 -24.19
N ILE A 553 -6.62 -3.04 -23.36
CA ILE A 553 -5.44 -3.35 -22.56
C ILE A 553 -5.78 -3.17 -21.08
N VAL A 554 -5.58 -4.21 -20.28
CA VAL A 554 -5.76 -4.15 -18.83
C VAL A 554 -4.39 -4.09 -18.18
N SER A 555 -4.04 -2.95 -17.60
CA SER A 555 -2.77 -2.75 -16.89
C SER A 555 -2.98 -2.95 -15.39
N SER A 556 -2.27 -3.92 -14.82
CA SER A 556 -2.35 -4.30 -13.40
C SER A 556 -0.96 -4.44 -12.77
N ALA A 557 -0.90 -4.23 -11.46
CA ALA A 557 0.31 -4.42 -10.65
C ALA A 557 0.30 -5.74 -9.87
N THR A 558 -0.79 -6.53 -9.94
CA THR A 558 -1.03 -7.70 -9.07
C THR A 558 -1.16 -9.01 -9.86
N ILE A 559 -1.09 -10.13 -9.12
CA ILE A 559 -1.15 -11.52 -9.62
C ILE A 559 -2.55 -11.91 -10.18
N GLU A 560 -3.58 -11.07 -10.05
CA GLU A 560 -4.94 -11.33 -10.57
C GLU A 560 -5.07 -11.27 -12.11
N ALA A 561 -3.97 -11.32 -12.85
CA ALA A 561 -3.95 -11.21 -14.31
C ALA A 561 -4.78 -12.30 -15.01
N GLU A 562 -4.80 -13.50 -14.42
CA GLU A 562 -5.58 -14.63 -14.92
C GLU A 562 -7.09 -14.35 -14.88
N LEU A 563 -7.58 -13.73 -13.80
CA LEU A 563 -8.98 -13.36 -13.68
C LEU A 563 -9.42 -12.42 -14.82
N PHE A 564 -8.59 -11.43 -15.16
CA PHE A 564 -8.88 -10.51 -16.26
C PHE A 564 -8.79 -11.20 -17.62
N ARG A 565 -7.79 -12.05 -17.84
CA ARG A 565 -7.67 -12.84 -19.08
C ARG A 565 -8.91 -13.69 -19.29
N ASP A 566 -9.29 -14.47 -18.27
CA ASP A 566 -10.40 -15.41 -18.36
C ASP A 566 -11.74 -14.69 -18.54
N PHE A 567 -11.89 -13.50 -17.94
CA PHE A 567 -13.07 -12.68 -18.13
C PHE A 567 -13.21 -12.13 -19.57
N PHE A 568 -12.10 -11.76 -20.20
CA PHE A 568 -12.07 -11.22 -21.56
C PHE A 568 -11.86 -12.27 -22.67
N GLU A 569 -11.64 -13.54 -22.32
CA GLU A 569 -11.52 -14.62 -23.30
C GLU A 569 -12.89 -14.94 -23.92
N LEU A 570 -13.04 -14.71 -25.23
CA LEU A 570 -14.25 -15.00 -26.00
C LEU A 570 -14.28 -16.44 -26.53
N ASN A 571 -13.15 -17.14 -26.55
CA ASN A 571 -13.09 -18.52 -27.00
C ASN A 571 -13.69 -19.47 -25.94
N GLU A 572 -14.74 -20.20 -26.30
CA GLU A 572 -15.39 -21.19 -25.44
C GLU A 572 -14.66 -22.55 -25.46
N ASP A 573 -13.87 -22.82 -26.51
CA ASP A 573 -13.13 -24.07 -26.69
C ASP A 573 -11.72 -23.97 -26.10
N TYR A 574 -11.59 -24.18 -24.78
CA TYR A 574 -10.31 -24.16 -24.04
C TYR A 574 -9.22 -25.10 -24.57
N LYS A 575 -9.59 -26.09 -25.41
CA LYS A 575 -8.65 -27.05 -26.00
C LYS A 575 -7.90 -26.49 -27.21
N ASN A 576 -8.36 -25.41 -27.81
CA ASN A 576 -7.75 -24.84 -29.01
C ASN A 576 -7.10 -23.49 -28.70
N SER A 577 -5.83 -23.52 -28.26
CA SER A 577 -5.07 -22.33 -27.86
C SER A 577 -4.84 -21.32 -28.99
N ASP A 578 -4.94 -21.73 -30.25
CA ASP A 578 -4.71 -20.86 -31.41
C ASP A 578 -5.86 -19.85 -31.63
N LYS A 579 -7.01 -20.08 -31.00
CA LYS A 579 -8.18 -19.18 -31.06
C LYS A 579 -8.32 -18.23 -29.87
N ASN A 580 -7.34 -18.22 -28.95
CA ASN A 580 -7.39 -17.35 -27.79
C ASN A 580 -7.46 -15.88 -28.20
N THR A 581 -8.33 -15.13 -27.54
CA THR A 581 -8.56 -13.71 -27.81
C THR A 581 -7.95 -12.80 -26.74
N ALA A 582 -7.50 -13.39 -25.61
CA ALA A 582 -6.83 -12.71 -24.52
C ALA A 582 -5.42 -13.27 -24.24
N ALA A 583 -4.47 -12.38 -23.93
CA ALA A 583 -3.09 -12.77 -23.56
C ALA A 583 -2.59 -12.01 -22.33
N ILE A 584 -1.64 -12.60 -21.59
CA ILE A 584 -0.98 -11.97 -20.44
C ILE A 584 0.50 -11.75 -20.79
N ILE A 585 1.03 -10.57 -20.45
CA ILE A 585 2.45 -10.27 -20.51
C ILE A 585 2.92 -9.69 -19.17
N SER A 586 4.01 -10.22 -18.64
CA SER A 586 4.63 -9.73 -17.41
C SER A 586 5.87 -8.89 -17.73
N VAL A 587 5.93 -7.69 -17.17
CA VAL A 587 7.06 -6.77 -17.26
C VAL A 587 7.80 -6.82 -15.93
N GLU A 588 8.91 -7.54 -15.90
CA GLU A 588 9.77 -7.64 -14.71
C GLU A 588 10.31 -6.27 -14.31
N GLY A 589 10.10 -5.92 -13.03
CA GLY A 589 10.54 -4.67 -12.45
C GLY A 589 12.03 -4.65 -12.10
N ARG A 590 12.51 -3.50 -11.60
CA ARG A 590 13.87 -3.30 -11.06
C ARG A 590 13.84 -3.09 -9.54
N MET A 591 12.96 -3.80 -8.83
CA MET A 591 12.92 -3.67 -7.38
C MET A 591 14.15 -4.30 -6.75
N PHE A 592 14.80 -3.56 -5.86
CA PHE A 592 15.82 -4.10 -5.00
C PHE A 592 15.18 -4.97 -3.91
N PRO A 593 15.89 -5.98 -3.39
CA PRO A 593 15.36 -6.85 -2.34
C PRO A 593 14.97 -6.05 -1.09
N VAL A 594 13.84 -6.41 -0.48
CA VAL A 594 13.34 -5.83 0.76
C VAL A 594 13.31 -6.89 1.85
N ASN A 595 14.02 -6.64 2.94
CA ASN A 595 13.99 -7.53 4.11
C ASN A 595 12.74 -7.23 4.95
N VAL A 596 11.90 -8.25 5.17
CA VAL A 596 10.64 -8.12 5.90
C VAL A 596 10.81 -8.66 7.31
N PHE A 597 10.49 -7.84 8.31
CA PHE A 597 10.51 -8.18 9.73
C PHE A 597 9.09 -8.22 10.27
N TYR A 598 8.80 -9.19 11.14
CA TYR A 598 7.51 -9.36 11.81
C TYR A 598 7.67 -9.24 13.31
N THR A 599 6.64 -8.77 14.01
CA THR A 599 6.61 -8.84 15.47
C THR A 599 6.43 -10.29 15.91
N LYS A 600 6.94 -10.65 17.10
CA LYS A 600 6.76 -12.02 17.63
C LYS A 600 5.32 -12.27 18.10
N ILE A 601 4.67 -11.23 18.62
CA ILE A 601 3.32 -11.25 19.19
C ILE A 601 2.53 -10.07 18.62
N GLY A 602 1.19 -10.20 18.56
CA GLY A 602 0.31 -9.11 18.16
C GLY A 602 0.50 -7.87 19.04
N VAL A 603 0.53 -6.71 18.39
CA VAL A 603 0.74 -5.42 19.05
C VAL A 603 -0.62 -4.83 19.45
N PRO A 604 -0.85 -4.48 20.72
CA PRO A 604 -2.14 -3.92 21.16
C PRO A 604 -2.34 -2.47 20.71
N ASP A 605 -1.29 -1.65 20.70
CA ASP A 605 -1.30 -0.27 20.20
C ASP A 605 -0.28 -0.10 19.08
N TYR A 606 -0.76 -0.22 17.85
CA TYR A 606 0.08 -0.07 16.66
C TYR A 606 0.49 1.37 16.41
N VAL A 607 -0.21 2.38 16.95
CA VAL A 607 0.15 3.80 16.78
C VAL A 607 1.39 4.11 17.60
N GLN A 608 1.38 3.77 18.90
CA GLN A 608 2.53 3.94 19.76
C GLN A 608 3.73 3.13 19.26
N THR A 609 3.53 1.86 18.89
CA THR A 609 4.61 0.99 18.39
C THR A 609 5.19 1.50 17.07
N THR A 610 4.38 2.14 16.21
CA THR A 610 4.88 2.82 15.01
C THR A 610 5.83 3.95 15.38
N VAL A 611 5.47 4.79 16.36
CA VAL A 611 6.32 5.87 16.87
C VAL A 611 7.63 5.34 17.43
N ASP A 612 7.57 4.31 18.27
CA ASP A 612 8.76 3.69 18.87
C ASP A 612 9.68 3.08 17.80
N THR A 613 9.09 2.45 16.78
CA THR A 613 9.84 1.89 15.65
C THR A 613 10.51 3.00 14.83
N ILE A 614 9.83 4.12 14.54
CA ILE A 614 10.43 5.27 13.85
C ILE A 614 11.64 5.79 14.62
N LEU A 615 11.52 5.98 15.94
CA LEU A 615 12.61 6.46 16.79
C LEU A 615 13.78 5.48 16.80
N ARG A 616 13.50 4.17 16.88
CA ARG A 616 14.52 3.13 16.80
C ARG A 616 15.27 3.15 15.47
N LEU A 617 14.54 3.17 14.34
CA LEU A 617 15.15 3.25 13.01
C LEU A 617 15.98 4.51 12.83
N HIS A 618 15.52 5.63 13.38
CA HIS A 618 16.25 6.89 13.29
C HIS A 618 17.58 6.86 14.05
N ARG A 619 17.66 6.11 15.17
CA ARG A 619 18.87 5.94 15.99
C ARG A 619 19.83 4.88 15.46
N GLU A 620 19.30 3.72 15.06
CA GLU A 620 20.10 2.51 14.83
C GLU A 620 20.41 2.25 13.34
N GLU A 621 19.53 2.68 12.43
CA GLU A 621 19.66 2.33 11.02
C GLU A 621 20.37 3.43 10.20
N PRO A 622 21.10 3.09 9.12
CA PRO A 622 21.77 4.06 8.27
C PRO A 622 20.81 4.98 7.51
N SER A 623 21.35 6.00 6.84
CA SER A 623 20.58 7.00 6.09
C SER A 623 19.47 6.40 5.22
N GLY A 624 18.32 7.07 5.14
CA GLY A 624 17.16 6.60 4.39
C GLY A 624 15.87 7.07 5.06
N ASP A 625 14.92 7.51 4.24
CA ASP A 625 13.66 8.03 4.74
C ASP A 625 12.72 6.88 5.14
N ILE A 626 11.82 7.22 6.06
CA ILE A 626 10.87 6.29 6.68
C ILE A 626 9.47 6.58 6.16
N LEU A 627 8.74 5.52 5.80
CA LEU A 627 7.33 5.57 5.42
C LEU A 627 6.51 4.68 6.35
N ALA A 628 5.61 5.27 7.14
CA ALA A 628 4.79 4.55 8.10
C ALA A 628 3.31 4.58 7.69
N PHE A 629 2.67 3.40 7.59
CA PHE A 629 1.25 3.27 7.25
C PHE A 629 0.39 3.17 8.51
N LEU A 630 -0.61 4.07 8.62
CA LEU A 630 -1.67 4.09 9.63
C LEU A 630 -3.05 4.18 8.95
N THR A 631 -4.15 4.08 9.71
CA THR A 631 -5.47 3.86 9.11
C THR A 631 -6.26 5.13 8.83
N GLY A 632 -6.02 6.21 9.58
CA GLY A 632 -6.80 7.45 9.48
C GLY A 632 -6.10 8.70 9.99
N GLN A 633 -6.74 9.85 9.75
CA GLN A 633 -6.21 11.17 10.12
C GLN A 633 -5.89 11.28 11.62
N ASP A 634 -6.81 10.90 12.50
CA ASP A 634 -6.64 11.04 13.95
C ASP A 634 -5.39 10.28 14.44
N GLU A 635 -5.17 9.06 13.93
CA GLU A 635 -4.00 8.24 14.25
C GLU A 635 -2.71 8.84 13.71
N VAL A 636 -2.72 9.35 12.48
CA VAL A 636 -1.55 10.02 11.87
C VAL A 636 -1.17 11.26 12.68
N GLU A 637 -2.13 12.11 13.03
CA GLU A 637 -1.89 13.30 13.83
C GLU A 637 -1.44 12.95 15.26
N GLN A 638 -1.98 11.89 15.85
CA GLN A 638 -1.54 11.39 17.15
C GLN A 638 -0.08 10.93 17.09
N ALA A 639 0.30 10.12 16.09
CA ALA A 639 1.67 9.68 15.88
C ALA A 639 2.64 10.85 15.68
N CYS A 640 2.26 11.85 14.86
CA CYS A 640 3.06 13.06 14.68
C CYS A 640 3.32 13.79 16.01
N LYS A 641 2.29 14.01 16.83
CA LYS A 641 2.43 14.68 18.13
C LYS A 641 3.31 13.91 19.11
N LEU A 642 3.17 12.58 19.14
CA LEU A 642 3.99 11.71 19.99
C LEU A 642 5.47 11.76 19.56
N LEU A 643 5.75 11.78 18.26
CA LEU A 643 7.10 11.93 17.73
C LEU A 643 7.68 13.32 18.03
N GLU A 644 6.92 14.40 17.83
CA GLU A 644 7.35 15.77 18.16
C GLU A 644 7.72 15.93 19.64
N GLY A 645 6.96 15.29 20.54
CA GLY A 645 7.28 15.23 21.96
C GLY A 645 8.57 14.45 22.24
N SER A 646 8.76 13.34 21.56
CA SER A 646 9.90 12.43 21.76
C SER A 646 11.20 12.96 21.15
N ILE A 647 11.16 13.74 20.06
CA ILE A 647 12.34 14.32 19.40
C ILE A 647 13.13 15.22 20.36
N LYS A 648 12.45 15.94 21.26
CA LYS A 648 13.11 16.84 22.22
C LYS A 648 14.09 16.11 23.15
N SER A 649 13.91 14.80 23.32
CA SER A 649 14.76 13.95 24.16
C SER A 649 15.91 13.26 23.40
N LEU A 650 16.01 13.46 22.08
CA LEU A 650 17.05 12.81 21.28
C LEU A 650 18.42 13.49 21.45
N PRO A 651 19.52 12.72 21.40
CA PRO A 651 20.89 13.26 21.37
C PRO A 651 21.07 14.27 20.23
N LYS A 652 21.91 15.29 20.46
CA LYS A 652 22.17 16.36 19.48
C LYS A 652 23.01 15.91 18.28
N ASP A 653 23.63 14.74 18.36
CA ASP A 653 24.56 14.21 17.36
C ASP A 653 23.86 13.43 16.23
N LEU A 654 22.53 13.26 16.33
CA LEU A 654 21.72 12.63 15.28
C LEU A 654 21.25 13.64 14.23
N ASP A 655 21.07 13.16 13.00
CA ASP A 655 20.38 13.92 11.94
C ASP A 655 19.02 14.44 12.44
N LYS A 656 18.56 15.58 11.93
CA LYS A 656 17.22 16.09 12.29
C LYS A 656 16.14 15.16 11.73
N LEU A 657 15.10 14.89 12.50
CA LEU A 657 13.93 14.13 12.02
C LEU A 657 12.83 15.07 11.53
N LEU A 658 12.58 15.08 10.22
CA LEU A 658 11.49 15.84 9.60
C LEU A 658 10.22 14.97 9.53
N ILE A 659 9.24 15.26 10.39
CA ILE A 659 7.96 14.56 10.43
C ILE A 659 6.98 15.20 9.43
N LEU A 660 6.37 14.39 8.56
CA LEU A 660 5.39 14.85 7.59
C LEU A 660 4.14 13.95 7.58
N PRO A 661 2.94 14.48 7.89
CA PRO A 661 1.70 13.72 7.75
C PRO A 661 1.26 13.64 6.29
N LEU A 662 0.61 12.55 5.90
CA LEU A 662 0.01 12.36 4.57
C LEU A 662 -1.34 11.63 4.65
N TYR A 663 -2.43 12.39 4.63
CA TYR A 663 -3.80 11.87 4.61
C TYR A 663 -4.72 12.76 3.76
N GLY A 664 -5.90 12.25 3.39
CA GLY A 664 -6.73 12.85 2.34
C GLY A 664 -7.34 14.22 2.67
N GLY A 665 -7.42 14.57 3.96
CA GLY A 665 -7.91 15.87 4.44
C GLY A 665 -6.89 17.00 4.39
N LEU A 666 -5.60 16.71 4.15
CA LEU A 666 -4.55 17.75 4.08
C LEU A 666 -4.72 18.63 2.84
N SER A 667 -4.29 19.90 2.94
CA SER A 667 -4.29 20.79 1.77
C SER A 667 -3.29 20.29 0.72
N PRO A 668 -3.50 20.54 -0.59
CA PRO A 668 -2.57 20.09 -1.62
C PRO A 668 -1.13 20.54 -1.36
N LYS A 669 -0.94 21.78 -0.89
CA LYS A 669 0.39 22.33 -0.57
C LYS A 669 1.10 21.52 0.53
N GLU A 670 0.37 21.05 1.53
CA GLU A 670 0.92 20.22 2.61
C GLU A 670 1.18 18.79 2.15
N GLN A 671 0.29 18.21 1.35
CA GLN A 671 0.54 16.90 0.73
C GLN A 671 1.80 16.93 -0.14
N PHE A 672 2.04 18.02 -0.87
CA PHE A 672 3.23 18.19 -1.70
C PHE A 672 4.54 18.14 -0.91
N ARG A 673 4.56 18.63 0.33
CA ARG A 673 5.76 18.60 1.18
C ARG A 673 6.28 17.19 1.43
N ALA A 674 5.40 16.18 1.46
CA ALA A 674 5.82 14.78 1.64
C ALA A 674 6.66 14.25 0.46
N PHE A 675 6.49 14.82 -0.74
CA PHE A 675 7.19 14.43 -1.96
C PHE A 675 8.50 15.20 -2.18
N GLU A 676 8.73 16.28 -1.44
CA GLU A 676 9.98 17.03 -1.46
C GLU A 676 11.12 16.20 -0.83
N SER A 677 12.34 16.39 -1.33
CA SER A 677 13.54 15.75 -0.76
C SER A 677 13.86 16.35 0.60
N ALA A 678 14.37 15.52 1.51
CA ALA A 678 14.82 15.99 2.81
C ALA A 678 16.01 16.97 2.66
N PRO A 679 16.09 18.04 3.47
CA PRO A 679 17.30 18.87 3.57
C PRO A 679 18.53 18.06 4.00
N TYR A 680 19.73 18.60 3.78
CA TYR A 680 20.98 17.98 4.23
C TYR A 680 20.97 17.73 5.76
N GLN A 681 21.56 16.62 6.22
CA GLN A 681 21.55 16.17 7.63
C GLN A 681 20.15 16.04 8.25
N THR A 682 19.16 15.66 7.44
CA THR A 682 17.80 15.46 7.88
C THR A 682 17.26 14.14 7.35
N ARG A 683 16.70 13.31 8.21
CA ARG A 683 15.91 12.14 7.81
C ARG A 683 14.44 12.53 7.75
N LYS A 684 13.76 12.21 6.65
CA LYS A 684 12.32 12.43 6.52
C LYS A 684 11.56 11.19 7.01
N SER A 685 10.52 11.41 7.81
CA SER A 685 9.56 10.38 8.22
C SER A 685 8.16 10.80 7.79
N VAL A 686 7.63 10.09 6.79
CA VAL A 686 6.28 10.33 6.26
C VAL A 686 5.32 9.33 6.91
N ILE A 687 4.31 9.85 7.61
CA ILE A 687 3.27 9.06 8.27
C ILE A 687 1.99 9.20 7.46
N THR A 688 1.56 8.11 6.85
CA THR A 688 0.57 8.12 5.77
C THR A 688 -0.57 7.15 6.01
N THR A 689 -1.72 7.46 5.41
CA THR A 689 -2.76 6.47 5.14
C THR A 689 -2.41 5.65 3.89
N ASN A 690 -3.36 4.90 3.31
CA ASN A 690 -3.16 4.16 2.06
C ASN A 690 -2.87 5.03 0.82
N ILE A 691 -2.78 6.37 0.95
CA ILE A 691 -2.45 7.28 -0.16
C ILE A 691 -1.09 6.94 -0.80
N ALA A 692 -0.08 6.61 -0.01
CA ALA A 692 1.24 6.24 -0.51
C ALA A 692 1.34 4.76 -0.95
N GLU A 693 0.27 3.97 -0.78
CA GLU A 693 0.26 2.54 -1.09
C GLU A 693 0.32 2.29 -2.59
N THR A 694 -0.45 3.07 -3.37
CA THR A 694 -0.57 3.00 -4.84
C THR A 694 -0.54 4.39 -5.46
N SER A 695 -0.18 4.48 -6.73
CA SER A 695 -0.21 5.71 -7.57
C SER A 695 0.74 6.87 -7.26
N VAL A 696 1.37 6.97 -6.09
CA VAL A 696 2.36 8.04 -5.83
C VAL A 696 3.66 7.47 -5.27
N THR A 697 4.80 8.01 -5.71
CA THR A 697 6.14 7.57 -5.29
C THR A 697 6.79 8.66 -4.44
N ILE A 698 7.05 8.38 -3.17
CA ILE A 698 7.85 9.24 -2.30
C ILE A 698 9.31 8.84 -2.46
N THR A 699 10.17 9.82 -2.67
CA THR A 699 11.60 9.66 -2.91
C THR A 699 12.34 9.52 -1.59
N GLY A 700 13.46 8.78 -1.61
CA GLY A 700 14.30 8.57 -0.43
C GLY A 700 13.84 7.47 0.52
N ILE A 701 12.66 6.87 0.31
CA ILE A 701 12.14 5.81 1.18
C ILE A 701 12.99 4.54 1.08
N VAL A 702 13.51 4.10 2.23
CA VAL A 702 14.28 2.85 2.40
C VAL A 702 13.68 1.99 3.51
N TYR A 703 12.97 2.61 4.45
CA TYR A 703 12.33 1.92 5.57
C TYR A 703 10.82 2.08 5.49
N VAL A 704 10.10 0.96 5.58
CA VAL A 704 8.64 0.94 5.64
C VAL A 704 8.19 0.35 6.98
N ILE A 705 7.19 0.97 7.61
CA ILE A 705 6.49 0.42 8.77
C ILE A 705 5.04 0.19 8.37
N ASP A 706 4.56 -1.04 8.54
CA ASP A 706 3.21 -1.46 8.17
C ASP A 706 2.43 -1.93 9.40
N CYS A 707 1.39 -1.18 9.78
CA CYS A 707 0.49 -1.56 10.87
C CYS A 707 -0.41 -2.76 10.52
N GLY A 708 -0.55 -3.11 9.23
CA GLY A 708 -1.39 -4.24 8.78
C GLY A 708 -2.88 -3.94 8.70
N PHE A 709 -3.30 -2.69 8.89
CA PHE A 709 -4.70 -2.27 8.83
C PHE A 709 -4.94 -1.26 7.71
N VAL A 710 -6.20 -1.14 7.31
CA VAL A 710 -6.70 -0.16 6.35
C VAL A 710 -8.15 0.22 6.70
N LYS A 711 -8.50 1.47 6.48
CA LYS A 711 -9.89 1.95 6.65
C LYS A 711 -10.60 1.86 5.30
N ILE A 712 -11.67 1.08 5.24
CA ILE A 712 -12.47 0.89 4.02
C ILE A 712 -13.94 1.20 4.28
N ARG A 713 -14.67 1.53 3.22
CA ARG A 713 -16.14 1.60 3.24
C ARG A 713 -16.73 0.21 3.12
N VAL A 714 -17.67 -0.12 3.99
CA VAL A 714 -18.42 -1.37 3.95
C VAL A 714 -19.91 -1.04 4.08
N PHE A 715 -20.69 -1.62 3.18
CA PHE A 715 -22.13 -1.63 3.20
C PHE A 715 -22.60 -2.95 3.77
N ASP A 716 -23.36 -2.90 4.87
CA ASP A 716 -23.95 -4.10 5.46
C ASP A 716 -25.40 -4.24 4.97
N SER A 717 -25.74 -5.41 4.41
CA SER A 717 -27.10 -5.69 3.97
C SER A 717 -27.97 -6.11 5.14
N VAL A 718 -29.17 -5.55 5.23
CA VAL A 718 -30.15 -6.01 6.21
C VAL A 718 -30.70 -7.36 5.74
N ASP A 719 -30.58 -8.41 6.55
CA ASP A 719 -31.28 -9.68 6.32
C ASP A 719 -32.79 -9.44 6.44
N PHE A 720 -33.41 -9.03 5.35
CA PHE A 720 -34.86 -9.08 5.23
C PHE A 720 -35.23 -10.55 5.01
N CYS A 721 -35.81 -11.17 6.04
CA CYS A 721 -36.76 -12.25 5.78
C CYS A 721 -37.83 -11.68 4.85
N PHE A 722 -38.13 -12.38 3.77
CA PHE A 722 -39.20 -12.05 2.82
C PHE A 722 -40.58 -12.13 3.50
N SER A 723 -40.91 -11.25 4.43
CA SER A 723 -42.27 -11.04 4.92
C SER A 723 -42.95 -10.00 4.02
N PHE A 724 -43.14 -10.35 2.75
CA PHE A 724 -44.15 -9.70 1.92
C PHE A 724 -45.53 -10.15 2.43
N GLN A 725 -46.04 -9.48 3.45
CA GLN A 725 -47.47 -9.43 3.71
C GLN A 725 -48.02 -8.23 2.95
N GLY A 726 -48.40 -8.44 1.69
CA GLY A 726 -49.04 -7.40 0.86
C GLY A 726 -48.63 -7.51 -0.61
N GLY A 727 -49.61 -7.74 -1.48
CA GLY A 727 -49.41 -7.89 -2.93
C GLY A 727 -49.09 -6.58 -3.65
N SER A 728 -47.90 -6.00 -3.43
CA SER A 728 -47.41 -4.89 -4.25
C SER A 728 -46.75 -5.40 -5.54
N GLY A 729 -46.97 -4.66 -6.65
CA GLY A 729 -46.49 -5.04 -7.99
C GLY A 729 -44.98 -5.29 -8.07
N PHE A 730 -44.20 -4.49 -7.33
CA PHE A 730 -42.74 -4.62 -7.28
C PHE A 730 -42.25 -5.89 -6.58
N GLY A 731 -42.96 -6.37 -5.55
CA GLY A 731 -42.65 -7.65 -4.91
C GLY A 731 -42.77 -8.82 -5.88
N ASN A 732 -43.76 -8.75 -6.78
CA ASN A 732 -43.92 -9.72 -7.86
C ASN A 732 -42.86 -9.57 -8.94
N PHE A 733 -42.42 -8.35 -9.28
CA PHE A 733 -41.25 -8.15 -10.15
C PHE A 733 -39.98 -8.78 -9.57
N LEU A 734 -39.66 -8.54 -8.29
CA LEU A 734 -38.49 -9.14 -7.65
C LEU A 734 -38.58 -10.67 -7.63
N LYS A 735 -39.77 -11.23 -7.36
CA LYS A 735 -39.99 -12.68 -7.48
C LYS A 735 -39.78 -13.18 -8.92
N ARG A 736 -40.33 -12.50 -9.94
CA ARG A 736 -40.10 -12.86 -11.36
C ARG A 736 -38.63 -12.80 -11.74
N VAL A 737 -37.91 -11.76 -11.31
CA VAL A 737 -36.48 -11.59 -11.63
C VAL A 737 -35.59 -12.59 -10.87
N LEU A 738 -35.96 -12.99 -9.66
CA LEU A 738 -35.23 -13.96 -8.83
C LEU A 738 -35.63 -15.43 -9.09
N VAL A 739 -36.84 -15.70 -9.58
CA VAL A 739 -37.44 -17.05 -9.69
C VAL A 739 -37.78 -17.46 -11.14
N GLU A 740 -38.07 -16.55 -12.07
CA GLU A 740 -38.51 -16.93 -13.43
C GLU A 740 -37.36 -17.04 -14.45
N GLU A 741 -37.15 -18.29 -14.89
CA GLU A 741 -36.20 -18.74 -15.90
C GLU A 741 -36.71 -18.72 -17.36
N LYS A 742 -37.82 -18.07 -17.71
CA LYS A 742 -38.39 -18.20 -19.07
C LYS A 742 -38.14 -16.98 -19.99
N PRO A 743 -37.54 -17.18 -21.18
CA PRO A 743 -37.40 -16.15 -22.19
C PRO A 743 -38.66 -16.11 -23.06
N GLY A 744 -39.44 -15.07 -22.92
CA GLY A 744 -40.59 -14.83 -23.80
C GLY A 744 -41.13 -13.46 -23.48
N TYR A 745 -41.33 -12.65 -24.51
CA TYR A 745 -41.70 -11.23 -24.48
C TYR A 745 -40.54 -10.25 -24.27
N LEU A 746 -40.08 -9.66 -25.38
CA LEU A 746 -40.11 -8.20 -25.60
C LEU A 746 -39.64 -7.90 -27.04
N GLY A 747 -40.45 -7.09 -27.74
CA GLY A 747 -40.42 -6.92 -29.19
C GLY A 747 -39.25 -6.13 -29.79
N ASN A 748 -39.25 -6.17 -31.13
CA ASN A 748 -38.34 -5.52 -32.07
C ASN A 748 -38.10 -4.04 -31.72
N SER A 749 -36.96 -3.73 -31.09
CA SER A 749 -36.40 -2.37 -31.13
C SER A 749 -34.89 -2.43 -31.32
N LYS A 750 -34.39 -1.50 -32.15
CA LYS A 750 -33.00 -1.40 -32.64
C LYS A 750 -32.03 -0.82 -31.59
N HIS A 751 -31.96 -1.40 -30.38
CA HIS A 751 -31.01 -0.96 -29.35
C HIS A 751 -29.93 -2.03 -29.11
N PRO A 752 -28.62 -1.69 -29.15
CA PRO A 752 -27.52 -2.67 -29.11
C PRO A 752 -27.46 -3.53 -27.83
N TRP A 753 -28.09 -3.07 -26.74
CA TRP A 753 -28.10 -3.77 -25.45
C TRP A 753 -29.16 -4.89 -25.33
N ARG A 754 -29.92 -5.16 -26.40
CA ARG A 754 -31.04 -6.13 -26.40
C ARG A 754 -30.74 -7.51 -26.99
N ALA A 755 -29.53 -7.75 -27.53
CA ALA A 755 -29.22 -9.06 -28.11
C ALA A 755 -29.01 -10.13 -27.00
N PRO A 756 -29.80 -11.21 -26.95
CA PRO A 756 -29.42 -12.38 -26.17
C PRO A 756 -28.27 -13.07 -26.92
N LEU A 757 -27.09 -13.13 -26.31
CA LEU A 757 -26.08 -14.11 -26.73
C LEU A 757 -26.69 -15.49 -26.47
N ASN A 758 -26.97 -16.24 -27.54
CA ASN A 758 -27.24 -17.67 -27.50
C ASN A 758 -25.95 -18.38 -27.05
N LEU A 759 -25.63 -18.30 -25.76
CA LEU A 759 -24.67 -19.16 -25.09
C LEU A 759 -25.41 -20.43 -24.69
N ASP A 760 -24.94 -21.56 -25.20
CA ASP A 760 -25.53 -22.87 -24.98
C ASP A 760 -25.57 -23.18 -23.47
N ARG A 761 -26.79 -23.12 -22.90
CA ARG A 761 -27.06 -23.05 -21.46
C ARG A 761 -26.55 -24.26 -20.66
N GLN A 762 -26.37 -25.42 -21.30
CA GLN A 762 -26.17 -26.67 -20.57
C GLN A 762 -24.73 -26.91 -20.09
N ASN A 763 -23.72 -26.35 -20.77
CA ASN A 763 -22.32 -26.50 -20.34
C ASN A 763 -21.88 -25.37 -19.41
N TRP A 764 -22.37 -24.14 -19.58
CA TRP A 764 -22.06 -23.01 -18.69
C TRP A 764 -22.65 -23.16 -17.28
N ILE A 765 -23.85 -23.74 -17.17
CA ILE A 765 -24.47 -24.01 -15.86
C ILE A 765 -23.69 -25.10 -15.10
N LYS A 766 -23.15 -26.11 -15.78
CA LYS A 766 -22.39 -27.20 -15.13
C LYS A 766 -21.01 -26.78 -14.63
N THR A 767 -20.37 -25.79 -15.25
CA THR A 767 -19.05 -25.29 -14.82
C THR A 767 -19.12 -24.16 -13.79
N ASN A 768 -20.23 -23.40 -13.71
CA ASN A 768 -20.33 -22.23 -12.83
C ASN A 768 -21.43 -22.30 -11.76
N PHE A 769 -22.25 -23.36 -11.72
CA PHE A 769 -23.08 -23.69 -10.57
C PHE A 769 -22.60 -25.00 -9.93
N PRO A 770 -21.89 -24.98 -8.79
CA PRO A 770 -21.83 -26.17 -7.98
C PRO A 770 -23.26 -26.46 -7.49
N THR A 771 -23.85 -27.56 -7.98
CA THR A 771 -25.16 -28.11 -7.58
C THR A 771 -25.17 -28.68 -6.16
N SER A 772 -24.36 -28.11 -5.29
CA SER A 772 -24.39 -28.36 -3.86
C SER A 772 -24.36 -26.98 -3.20
N CYS A 773 -25.53 -26.52 -2.75
CA CYS A 773 -25.65 -25.56 -1.67
C CYS A 773 -25.05 -26.18 -0.40
N VAL A 774 -23.74 -26.41 -0.39
CA VAL A 774 -22.94 -26.72 0.77
C VAL A 774 -22.49 -25.37 1.29
N SER A 775 -23.21 -24.87 2.29
CA SER A 775 -22.73 -23.96 3.34
C SER A 775 -21.41 -23.24 3.03
N ILE A 776 -21.42 -22.25 2.14
CA ILE A 776 -20.35 -21.25 2.05
C ILE A 776 -20.63 -20.24 3.16
N GLN A 777 -20.34 -20.65 4.40
CA GLN A 777 -20.30 -19.79 5.59
C GLN A 777 -18.88 -19.67 6.18
N ASN A 778 -17.85 -20.19 5.51
CA ASN A 778 -16.47 -20.13 5.96
C ASN A 778 -15.62 -19.55 4.79
N LEU A 779 -14.84 -18.49 4.88
CA LEU A 779 -14.26 -17.73 5.99
C LEU A 779 -14.12 -16.26 5.56
N TRP A 780 -14.35 -15.32 6.48
CA TRP A 780 -14.15 -13.85 6.35
C TRP A 780 -15.12 -13.07 5.46
N ALA A 781 -16.42 -13.37 5.50
CA ALA A 781 -17.37 -12.25 5.44
C ALA A 781 -17.00 -11.34 6.62
N ILE A 782 -16.65 -10.08 6.36
CA ILE A 782 -16.47 -9.08 7.41
C ILE A 782 -17.83 -8.97 8.10
N LYS A 783 -18.06 -9.79 9.14
CA LYS A 783 -19.22 -9.68 10.02
C LYS A 783 -19.02 -8.41 10.82
N ILE A 784 -19.39 -7.29 10.22
CA ILE A 784 -19.77 -6.13 11.01
C ILE A 784 -21.08 -6.57 11.66
N ASP A 785 -21.12 -6.59 12.99
CA ASP A 785 -22.24 -7.14 13.78
C ASP A 785 -23.50 -6.25 13.71
N SER A 786 -23.59 -5.34 12.73
CA SER A 786 -24.59 -4.29 12.65
C SER A 786 -25.17 -4.19 11.25
N LYS A 787 -26.26 -4.94 11.03
CA LYS A 787 -27.08 -4.98 9.81
C LYS A 787 -27.81 -3.65 9.57
N ILE A 788 -27.07 -2.56 9.40
CA ILE A 788 -27.59 -1.18 9.38
C ILE A 788 -28.25 -0.84 8.03
N GLY A 789 -27.89 -1.53 6.95
CA GLY A 789 -28.39 -1.19 5.61
C GLY A 789 -27.80 0.10 5.05
N MET A 790 -26.64 0.52 5.55
CA MET A 790 -25.97 1.78 5.20
C MET A 790 -24.47 1.58 5.03
N GLU A 791 -23.84 2.48 4.28
CA GLU A 791 -22.37 2.52 4.19
C GLU A 791 -21.77 3.03 5.51
N SER A 792 -20.75 2.35 6.00
CA SER A 792 -19.97 2.78 7.15
C SER A 792 -18.47 2.65 6.86
N LEU A 793 -17.66 3.51 7.49
CA LEU A 793 -16.21 3.42 7.44
C LEU A 793 -15.70 2.54 8.58
N VAL A 794 -15.08 1.41 8.24
CA VAL A 794 -14.56 0.43 9.20
C VAL A 794 -13.08 0.17 8.97
N VAL A 795 -12.35 -0.05 10.06
CA VAL A 795 -10.94 -0.45 10.03
C VAL A 795 -10.87 -1.97 9.98
N ILE A 796 -10.18 -2.51 8.98
CA ILE A 796 -10.00 -3.96 8.78
C ILE A 796 -8.53 -4.28 8.53
N PRO A 797 -8.10 -5.55 8.70
CA PRO A 797 -6.80 -5.99 8.22
C PRO A 797 -6.62 -5.78 6.71
N CYS A 798 -5.43 -5.38 6.29
CA CYS A 798 -5.12 -5.24 4.86
C CYS A 798 -4.96 -6.62 4.18
N SER A 799 -5.01 -6.65 2.84
CA SER A 799 -4.73 -7.86 2.07
C SER A 799 -3.22 -8.12 1.95
N LYS A 800 -2.83 -9.35 1.63
CA LYS A 800 -1.43 -9.71 1.33
C LYS A 800 -0.88 -8.86 0.20
N SER A 801 -1.65 -8.69 -0.89
CA SER A 801 -1.25 -7.83 -2.01
C SER A 801 -0.99 -6.39 -1.56
N SER A 802 -1.82 -5.83 -0.67
CA SER A 802 -1.64 -4.50 -0.10
C SER A 802 -0.36 -4.42 0.75
N ALA A 803 -0.15 -5.40 1.64
CA ALA A 803 1.04 -5.48 2.48
C ALA A 803 2.34 -5.67 1.68
N GLU A 804 2.30 -6.36 0.55
CA GLU A 804 3.41 -6.51 -0.39
C GLU A 804 3.70 -5.21 -1.14
N GLN A 805 2.66 -4.50 -1.60
CA GLN A 805 2.81 -3.19 -2.24
C GLN A 805 3.41 -2.16 -1.29
N ARG A 806 2.99 -2.17 -0.01
CA ARG A 806 3.58 -1.34 1.06
C ARG A 806 5.06 -1.66 1.24
N ALA A 807 5.41 -2.95 1.38
CA ALA A 807 6.80 -3.37 1.52
C ALA A 807 7.67 -2.98 0.31
N GLY A 808 7.13 -3.13 -0.91
CA GLY A 808 7.81 -2.75 -2.16
C GLY A 808 8.14 -1.25 -2.26
N ARG A 809 7.58 -0.39 -1.39
CA ARG A 809 7.98 1.03 -1.30
C ARG A 809 9.41 1.21 -0.79
N ALA A 810 9.92 0.30 0.02
CA ALA A 810 11.29 0.32 0.53
C ALA A 810 12.34 -0.03 -0.54
N GLY A 811 11.97 -0.84 -1.54
CA GLY A 811 12.90 -1.43 -2.51
C GLY A 811 13.11 -0.63 -3.81
N ARG A 812 12.64 0.62 -3.88
CA ARG A 812 12.65 1.40 -5.14
C ARG A 812 13.98 2.04 -5.47
N LEU A 813 14.74 2.42 -4.45
CA LEU A 813 15.99 3.16 -4.61
C LEU A 813 17.20 2.23 -4.50
N ARG A 814 17.18 1.37 -3.48
CA ARG A 814 18.23 0.42 -3.10
C ARG A 814 17.61 -0.66 -2.18
N PRO A 815 18.38 -1.68 -1.72
CA PRO A 815 17.85 -2.65 -0.77
C PRO A 815 17.27 -1.97 0.47
N GLY A 816 16.07 -2.39 0.86
CA GLY A 816 15.28 -1.73 1.90
C GLY A 816 14.83 -2.69 3.00
N LYS A 817 14.17 -2.14 4.04
CA LYS A 817 13.60 -2.92 5.15
C LYS A 817 12.14 -2.56 5.37
N CYS A 818 11.32 -3.58 5.63
CA CYS A 818 9.90 -3.42 5.95
C CYS A 818 9.61 -4.05 7.32
N PHE A 819 9.02 -3.29 8.24
CA PHE A 819 8.68 -3.71 9.59
C PHE A 819 7.15 -3.84 9.71
N ARG A 820 6.67 -5.08 9.78
CA ARG A 820 5.25 -5.42 9.96
C ARG A 820 4.95 -5.54 11.45
N LEU A 821 4.02 -4.73 11.94
CA LEU A 821 3.65 -4.69 13.36
C LEU A 821 2.73 -5.83 13.80
N TYR A 822 2.74 -6.92 13.05
CA TYR A 822 1.94 -8.12 13.28
C TYR A 822 2.79 -9.37 13.03
N PRO A 823 2.48 -10.51 13.69
CA PRO A 823 3.20 -11.75 13.47
C PRO A 823 3.07 -12.32 12.07
N GLU A 824 4.08 -13.07 11.64
CA GLU A 824 4.06 -13.77 10.36
C GLU A 824 2.88 -14.76 10.26
N SER A 825 2.45 -15.34 11.38
CA SER A 825 1.25 -16.20 11.44
C SER A 825 -0.02 -15.44 11.06
N GLU A 826 -0.12 -14.15 11.41
CA GLU A 826 -1.26 -13.31 11.00
C GLU A 826 -1.15 -12.92 9.53
N PHE A 827 0.05 -12.62 9.02
CA PHE A 827 0.26 -12.36 7.59
C PHE A 827 -0.25 -13.51 6.71
N LYS A 828 0.01 -14.76 7.12
CA LYS A 828 -0.45 -15.96 6.39
C LYS A 828 -1.98 -16.09 6.35
N LYS A 829 -2.68 -15.57 7.37
CA LYS A 829 -4.16 -15.57 7.46
C LYS A 829 -4.82 -14.46 6.64
N LEU A 830 -4.09 -13.41 6.26
CA LEU A 830 -4.64 -12.30 5.46
C LEU A 830 -5.18 -12.79 4.11
N SER A 831 -6.22 -12.13 3.60
CA SER A 831 -6.76 -12.40 2.26
C SER A 831 -5.71 -12.09 1.19
N ASN A 832 -5.70 -12.85 0.09
CA ASN A 832 -4.70 -12.66 -0.97
C ASN A 832 -4.85 -11.29 -1.65
N SER A 833 -6.09 -10.85 -1.89
CA SER A 833 -6.40 -9.57 -2.50
C SER A 833 -7.49 -8.82 -1.75
N THR A 834 -7.61 -7.52 -2.04
CA THR A 834 -8.62 -6.64 -1.45
C THR A 834 -9.97 -6.94 -2.07
N ILE A 835 -11.02 -7.04 -1.24
CA ILE A 835 -12.39 -7.26 -1.71
C ILE A 835 -12.81 -6.08 -2.62
N PRO A 836 -13.25 -6.34 -3.87
CA PRO A 836 -13.69 -5.32 -4.81
C PRO A 836 -14.78 -4.42 -4.23
N GLU A 837 -14.75 -3.13 -4.58
CA GLU A 837 -15.70 -2.14 -4.03
C GLU A 837 -17.16 -2.50 -4.37
N ILE A 838 -17.42 -3.11 -5.53
CA ILE A 838 -18.74 -3.56 -5.95
C ILE A 838 -19.38 -4.61 -5.01
N GLN A 839 -18.57 -5.38 -4.27
CA GLN A 839 -19.08 -6.39 -3.34
C GLN A 839 -19.31 -5.84 -1.93
N ARG A 840 -18.87 -4.60 -1.66
CA ARG A 840 -18.86 -4.01 -0.31
C ARG A 840 -19.43 -2.60 -0.22
N GLY A 841 -19.93 -2.02 -1.32
CA GLY A 841 -20.52 -0.67 -1.35
C GLY A 841 -22.01 -0.68 -1.66
N ASP A 842 -22.67 0.48 -1.52
CA ASP A 842 -24.05 0.66 -1.98
C ASP A 842 -24.10 0.66 -3.51
N LEU A 843 -24.97 -0.19 -4.06
CA LEU A 843 -25.15 -0.35 -5.50
C LEU A 843 -26.26 0.54 -6.06
N SER A 844 -26.97 1.33 -5.25
CA SER A 844 -28.10 2.13 -5.72
C SER A 844 -27.72 3.07 -6.87
N SER A 845 -26.57 3.76 -6.75
CA SER A 845 -26.05 4.63 -7.82
C SER A 845 -25.62 3.84 -9.08
N VAL A 846 -25.09 2.64 -8.89
CA VAL A 846 -24.62 1.75 -9.95
C VAL A 846 -25.78 1.21 -10.78
N ILE A 847 -26.79 0.70 -10.08
CA ILE A 847 -27.99 0.13 -10.68
C ILE A 847 -28.73 1.22 -11.47
N LEU A 848 -28.85 2.42 -10.92
CA LEU A 848 -29.45 3.57 -11.60
C LEU A 848 -28.73 3.87 -12.93
N ARG A 849 -27.40 3.91 -12.93
CA ARG A 849 -26.59 4.13 -14.14
C ARG A 849 -26.69 2.99 -15.15
N LEU A 850 -26.65 1.74 -14.69
CA LEU A 850 -26.81 0.56 -15.56
C LEU A 850 -28.18 0.57 -16.24
N LYS A 851 -29.24 0.92 -15.50
CA LYS A 851 -30.58 1.09 -16.06
C LYS A 851 -30.64 2.22 -17.08
N ALA A 852 -29.94 3.34 -16.83
CA ALA A 852 -29.88 4.47 -17.76
C ALA A 852 -29.13 4.12 -19.06
N LEU A 853 -28.10 3.28 -18.96
CA LEU A 853 -27.42 2.68 -20.11
C LEU A 853 -28.30 1.68 -20.89
N GLY A 854 -29.51 1.36 -20.40
CA GLY A 854 -30.43 0.42 -21.03
C GLY A 854 -30.24 -1.04 -20.61
N VAL A 855 -29.43 -1.31 -19.57
CA VAL A 855 -29.28 -2.67 -19.01
C VAL A 855 -30.52 -3.01 -18.21
N GLN A 856 -31.43 -3.78 -18.83
CA GLN A 856 -32.71 -4.15 -18.20
C GLN A 856 -32.53 -5.14 -17.06
N ASN A 857 -31.77 -6.22 -17.29
CA ASN A 857 -31.51 -7.22 -16.26
C ASN A 857 -30.13 -7.01 -15.65
N VAL A 858 -30.11 -6.30 -14.53
CA VAL A 858 -28.89 -5.96 -13.78
C VAL A 858 -28.25 -7.20 -13.17
N LEU A 859 -29.04 -8.20 -12.75
CA LEU A 859 -28.50 -9.45 -12.18
C LEU A 859 -27.69 -10.27 -13.19
N ARG A 860 -28.03 -10.17 -14.49
CA ARG A 860 -27.35 -10.88 -15.59
C ARG A 860 -26.24 -10.07 -16.25
N PHE A 861 -25.90 -8.90 -15.70
CA PHE A 861 -24.78 -8.13 -16.21
C PHE A 861 -23.45 -8.88 -16.01
N ASN A 862 -22.51 -8.67 -16.94
CA ASN A 862 -21.19 -9.32 -16.92
C ASN A 862 -20.29 -8.65 -15.86
N TYR A 863 -20.50 -8.97 -14.60
CA TYR A 863 -19.62 -8.52 -13.52
C TYR A 863 -18.34 -9.35 -13.49
N LEU A 864 -17.18 -8.68 -13.37
CA LEU A 864 -15.91 -9.35 -13.06
C LEU A 864 -15.96 -10.05 -11.70
N SER A 865 -16.50 -9.35 -10.69
CA SER A 865 -16.86 -9.92 -9.39
C SER A 865 -18.30 -9.58 -9.08
N ARG A 866 -19.14 -10.61 -8.97
CA ARG A 866 -20.58 -10.43 -8.77
C ARG A 866 -20.88 -9.89 -7.38
N PRO A 867 -21.71 -8.84 -7.25
CA PRO A 867 -22.20 -8.40 -5.95
C PRO A 867 -23.16 -9.41 -5.32
N SER A 868 -23.37 -9.30 -4.00
CA SER A 868 -24.38 -10.09 -3.30
C SER A 868 -25.78 -9.77 -3.83
N SER A 869 -26.58 -10.82 -4.05
CA SER A 869 -27.99 -10.67 -4.46
C SER A 869 -28.80 -9.87 -3.45
N ALA A 870 -28.51 -10.02 -2.14
CA ALA A 870 -29.17 -9.27 -1.08
C ALA A 870 -28.96 -7.76 -1.24
N VAL A 871 -27.71 -7.33 -1.47
CA VAL A 871 -27.36 -5.92 -1.70
C VAL A 871 -28.04 -5.39 -2.97
N MET A 872 -28.02 -6.16 -4.07
CA MET A 872 -28.68 -5.76 -5.30
C MET A 872 -30.19 -5.55 -5.13
N VAL A 873 -30.86 -6.46 -4.43
CA VAL A 873 -32.31 -6.36 -4.15
C VAL A 873 -32.59 -5.15 -3.27
N GLN A 874 -31.80 -4.92 -2.22
CA GLN A 874 -31.96 -3.77 -1.34
C GLN A 874 -31.76 -2.45 -2.10
N SER A 875 -30.75 -2.36 -2.96
CA SER A 875 -30.53 -1.18 -3.80
C SER A 875 -31.68 -0.95 -4.80
N LEU A 876 -32.24 -2.01 -5.39
CA LEU A 876 -33.43 -1.91 -6.26
C LEU A 876 -34.66 -1.42 -5.46
N GLN A 877 -34.88 -1.94 -4.25
CA GLN A 877 -35.96 -1.48 -3.37
C GLN A 877 -35.79 -0.02 -2.97
N MET A 878 -34.57 0.42 -2.67
CA MET A 878 -34.27 1.83 -2.38
C MET A 878 -34.58 2.72 -3.59
N LEU A 879 -34.20 2.31 -4.81
CA LEU A 879 -34.52 3.05 -6.02
C LEU A 879 -36.02 3.12 -6.31
N ASN A 880 -36.78 2.04 -6.06
CA ASN A 880 -38.24 2.06 -6.17
C ASN A 880 -38.84 2.99 -5.11
N ALA A 881 -38.36 2.94 -3.86
CA ALA A 881 -38.81 3.82 -2.79
C ALA A 881 -38.51 5.31 -3.08
N LEU A 882 -37.42 5.62 -3.78
CA LEU A 882 -37.11 6.97 -4.28
C LEU A 882 -37.94 7.37 -5.51
N LYS A 883 -38.75 6.45 -6.05
CA LYS A 883 -39.50 6.56 -7.31
C LYS A 883 -38.61 6.78 -8.54
N ALA A 884 -37.34 6.36 -8.46
CA ALA A 884 -36.40 6.41 -9.57
C ALA A 884 -36.67 5.29 -10.59
N ILE A 885 -37.15 4.14 -10.10
CA ILE A 885 -37.65 3.03 -10.92
C ILE A 885 -39.12 2.75 -10.59
N ASP A 886 -39.85 2.20 -11.54
CA ASP A 886 -41.23 1.76 -11.37
C ASP A 886 -41.32 0.34 -10.78
N ASP A 887 -42.55 -0.15 -10.64
CA ASP A 887 -42.84 -1.49 -10.12
C ASP A 887 -42.41 -2.64 -11.05
N ASP A 888 -42.11 -2.34 -12.31
CA ASP A 888 -41.53 -3.28 -13.28
C ASP A 888 -40.00 -3.13 -13.39
N GLY A 889 -39.40 -2.28 -12.54
CA GLY A 889 -37.97 -2.03 -12.49
C GLY A 889 -37.40 -1.25 -13.68
N LEU A 890 -38.23 -0.55 -14.46
CA LEU A 890 -37.81 0.38 -15.50
C LEU A 890 -37.58 1.77 -14.91
N LEU A 891 -36.79 2.61 -15.58
CA LEU A 891 -36.58 3.99 -15.14
C LEU A 891 -37.84 4.82 -15.32
N THR A 892 -38.22 5.58 -14.28
CA THR A 892 -39.33 6.50 -14.36
C THR A 892 -38.97 7.72 -15.22
N ASN A 893 -39.95 8.25 -15.94
CA ASN A 893 -39.82 9.46 -16.75
C ASN A 893 -40.73 10.56 -16.17
N PRO A 894 -40.23 11.77 -15.85
CA PRO A 894 -38.85 12.24 -16.03
C PRO A 894 -37.89 11.97 -14.86
N LEU A 895 -38.41 11.63 -13.68
CA LEU A 895 -37.63 11.61 -12.43
C LEU A 895 -36.40 10.69 -12.48
N GLY A 896 -36.57 9.41 -12.84
CA GLY A 896 -35.49 8.43 -12.89
C GLY A 896 -34.38 8.79 -13.88
N PHE A 897 -34.74 9.29 -15.07
CA PHE A 897 -33.77 9.77 -16.06
C PHE A 897 -33.01 11.01 -15.57
N GLN A 898 -33.72 12.00 -15.02
CA GLN A 898 -33.09 13.20 -14.44
C GLN A 898 -32.15 12.86 -13.27
N MET A 899 -32.52 11.87 -12.44
CA MET A 899 -31.66 11.39 -11.37
C MET A 899 -30.38 10.72 -11.90
N ALA A 900 -30.47 9.96 -13.00
CA ALA A 900 -29.33 9.26 -13.59
C ALA A 900 -28.32 10.21 -14.28
N GLU A 901 -28.79 11.33 -14.81
CA GLU A 901 -27.93 12.36 -15.40
C GLU A 901 -27.08 13.11 -14.37
N LEU A 902 -27.58 13.22 -13.13
CA LEU A 902 -26.88 13.92 -12.06
C LEU A 902 -25.71 13.08 -11.52
N PRO A 903 -24.52 13.67 -11.33
CA PRO A 903 -23.36 12.97 -10.77
C PRO A 903 -23.41 12.89 -9.23
N LEU A 904 -24.58 12.54 -8.69
CA LEU A 904 -24.91 12.46 -7.28
C LEU A 904 -25.41 11.06 -6.93
N SER A 905 -25.43 10.71 -5.64
CA SER A 905 -26.15 9.49 -5.21
C SER A 905 -27.67 9.67 -5.44
N PRO A 906 -28.45 8.60 -5.61
CA PRO A 906 -29.90 8.69 -5.78
C PRO A 906 -30.62 9.54 -4.72
N MET A 907 -30.26 9.43 -3.43
CA MET A 907 -30.88 10.22 -2.35
C MET A 907 -30.63 11.74 -2.52
N HIS A 908 -29.37 12.15 -2.71
CA HIS A 908 -29.02 13.54 -3.01
C HIS A 908 -29.69 14.06 -4.30
N ALA A 909 -29.72 13.25 -5.36
CA ALA A 909 -30.37 13.62 -6.63
C ALA A 909 -31.87 13.85 -6.44
N LYS A 910 -32.54 12.97 -5.69
CA LYS A 910 -33.96 13.09 -5.36
C LYS A 910 -34.28 14.33 -4.53
N ALA A 911 -33.46 14.64 -3.52
CA ALA A 911 -33.60 15.87 -2.73
C ALA A 911 -33.43 17.12 -3.61
N LEU A 912 -32.44 17.13 -4.50
CA LEU A 912 -32.20 18.25 -5.41
C LEU A 912 -33.36 18.46 -6.39
N ILE A 913 -33.88 17.41 -7.02
CA ILE A 913 -34.98 17.51 -7.99
C ILE A 913 -36.28 17.92 -7.28
N SER A 914 -36.60 17.29 -6.15
CA SER A 914 -37.83 17.56 -5.40
C SER A 914 -37.81 18.94 -4.72
N SER A 915 -36.66 19.58 -4.55
CA SER A 915 -36.56 20.93 -3.99
C SER A 915 -37.32 21.99 -4.80
N ALA A 916 -37.54 21.76 -6.09
CA ALA A 916 -38.37 22.62 -6.95
C ALA A 916 -39.85 22.63 -6.53
N GLU A 917 -40.37 21.53 -5.99
CA GLU A 917 -41.76 21.43 -5.49
C GLU A 917 -41.93 22.21 -4.18
N PHE A 918 -40.87 22.30 -3.38
CA PHE A 918 -40.83 23.01 -2.10
C PHE A 918 -40.33 24.46 -2.22
N GLU A 919 -40.10 24.96 -3.43
CA GLU A 919 -39.63 26.32 -3.71
C GLU A 919 -38.28 26.70 -3.06
N CYS A 920 -37.41 25.73 -2.77
CA CYS A 920 -36.13 25.93 -2.07
C CYS A 920 -34.93 25.40 -2.88
N SER A 921 -35.01 25.48 -4.21
CA SER A 921 -34.03 24.90 -5.13
C SER A 921 -32.62 25.50 -4.95
N LYS A 922 -32.51 26.80 -4.66
CA LYS A 922 -31.21 27.45 -4.48
C LYS A 922 -30.52 27.01 -3.19
N GLU A 923 -31.28 26.88 -2.12
CA GLU A 923 -30.81 26.51 -0.79
C GLU A 923 -30.38 25.04 -0.77
N ILE A 924 -31.18 24.14 -1.33
CA ILE A 924 -30.84 22.71 -1.43
C ILE A 924 -29.63 22.48 -2.34
N ALA A 925 -29.53 23.20 -3.47
CA ALA A 925 -28.33 23.15 -4.30
C ALA A 925 -27.07 23.57 -3.52
N THR A 926 -27.16 24.60 -2.67
CA THR A 926 -26.07 25.01 -1.79
C THR A 926 -25.72 23.91 -0.77
N ILE A 927 -26.72 23.40 -0.03
CA ILE A 927 -26.51 22.38 1.01
C ILE A 927 -25.86 21.13 0.40
N ILE A 928 -26.41 20.60 -0.69
CA ILE A 928 -25.85 19.42 -1.36
C ILE A 928 -24.44 19.70 -1.86
N SER A 929 -24.16 20.90 -2.40
CA SER A 929 -22.80 21.29 -2.83
C SER A 929 -21.81 21.29 -1.67
N MET A 930 -22.22 21.80 -0.52
CA MET A 930 -21.41 21.79 0.71
C MET A 930 -21.18 20.37 1.23
N MET A 931 -22.19 19.50 1.18
CA MET A 931 -22.07 18.08 1.56
C MET A 931 -21.14 17.27 0.65
N GLN A 932 -21.00 17.65 -0.63
CA GLN A 932 -20.06 16.99 -1.54
C GLN A 932 -18.59 17.30 -1.21
N ILE A 933 -18.31 18.26 -0.34
CA ILE A 933 -16.97 18.69 0.01
C ILE A 933 -16.56 18.10 1.34
N ARG A 934 -15.28 17.71 1.43
CA ARG A 934 -14.68 17.23 2.67
C ARG A 934 -14.10 18.42 3.43
N ASP A 935 -14.30 18.43 4.75
CA ASP A 935 -13.66 19.33 5.71
C ASP A 935 -13.85 20.84 5.43
N VAL A 936 -15.06 21.33 5.69
CA VAL A 936 -15.41 22.77 5.62
C VAL A 936 -14.64 23.60 6.67
N PHE A 937 -14.42 23.02 7.84
CA PHE A 937 -13.71 23.65 8.95
C PHE A 937 -12.24 23.20 8.99
N ASN A 938 -11.34 24.17 9.16
CA ASN A 938 -9.94 23.94 9.46
C ASN A 938 -9.76 23.80 10.98
N HIS A 939 -9.01 22.78 11.40
CA HIS A 939 -8.68 22.57 12.82
C HIS A 939 -7.18 22.76 13.06
N PRO A 940 -6.67 24.01 13.08
CA PRO A 940 -5.24 24.26 13.30
C PRO A 940 -4.78 23.74 14.66
N ILE A 941 -3.63 23.06 14.65
CA ILE A 941 -2.96 22.53 15.83
C ILE A 941 -2.63 23.71 16.77
N GLY A 942 -3.09 23.64 18.03
CA GLY A 942 -2.89 24.68 19.04
C GLY A 942 -3.99 25.77 19.15
N SER A 943 -4.90 25.88 18.18
CA SER A 943 -6.00 26.88 18.20
C SER A 943 -7.41 26.27 18.19
N LYS A 944 -7.56 25.02 18.64
CA LYS A 944 -8.84 24.28 18.62
C LYS A 944 -9.99 25.01 19.33
N HIS A 945 -9.74 25.57 20.51
CA HIS A 945 -10.77 26.27 21.28
C HIS A 945 -11.31 27.51 20.53
N LYS A 946 -10.44 28.28 19.88
CA LYS A 946 -10.86 29.45 19.07
C LYS A 946 -11.69 29.01 17.86
N ALA A 947 -11.27 27.92 17.20
CA ALA A 947 -12.02 27.36 16.07
C ALA A 947 -13.41 26.86 16.48
N GLU A 948 -13.55 26.23 17.66
CA GLU A 948 -14.86 25.81 18.18
C GLU A 948 -15.78 26.99 18.52
N VAL A 949 -15.25 28.06 19.10
CA VAL A 949 -16.04 29.28 19.39
C VAL A 949 -16.56 29.92 18.10
N ASN A 950 -15.69 30.07 17.09
CA ASN A 950 -16.11 30.63 15.79
C ASN A 950 -17.08 29.70 15.05
N LYS A 951 -16.91 28.37 15.19
CA LYS A 951 -17.88 27.42 14.65
C LYS A 951 -19.26 27.61 15.28
N ARG A 952 -19.33 27.81 16.60
CA ARG A 952 -20.60 28.05 17.31
C ARG A 952 -21.30 29.32 16.84
N SER A 953 -20.57 30.41 16.60
CA SER A 953 -21.18 31.65 16.10
C SER A 953 -21.77 31.53 14.69
N LEU A 954 -21.32 30.55 13.91
CA LEU A 954 -21.82 30.26 12.56
C LEU A 954 -22.92 29.18 12.55
N SER A 955 -23.17 28.53 13.69
CA SER A 955 -24.06 27.38 13.80
C SER A 955 -25.53 27.80 13.90
N VAL A 956 -26.40 26.99 13.31
CA VAL A 956 -27.86 27.16 13.31
C VAL A 956 -28.48 26.06 14.17
N GLU A 957 -29.34 26.44 15.13
CA GLU A 957 -29.85 25.53 16.17
C GLU A 957 -30.68 24.37 15.58
N GLU A 958 -31.36 24.60 14.46
CA GLU A 958 -32.22 23.62 13.80
C GLU A 958 -31.45 22.47 13.13
N GLY A 959 -30.13 22.62 12.89
CA GLY A 959 -29.28 21.53 12.43
C GLY A 959 -28.02 21.90 11.64
N ASP A 960 -27.21 20.87 11.38
CA ASP A 960 -25.93 20.94 10.66
C ASP A 960 -26.13 21.33 9.18
N HIS A 961 -27.17 20.82 8.51
CA HIS A 961 -27.45 21.17 7.10
C HIS A 961 -27.70 22.66 6.91
N LEU A 962 -28.46 23.26 7.82
CA LEU A 962 -28.74 24.70 7.80
C LEU A 962 -27.52 25.52 8.20
N THR A 963 -26.66 24.97 9.07
CA THR A 963 -25.35 25.55 9.38
C THR A 963 -24.47 25.64 8.13
N LEU A 964 -24.45 24.60 7.28
CA LEU A 964 -23.71 24.63 6.01
C LEU A 964 -24.23 25.71 5.05
N LEU A 965 -25.56 25.90 5.00
CA LEU A 965 -26.18 26.97 4.23
C LEU A 965 -25.76 28.35 4.74
N ASN A 966 -25.84 28.57 6.06
CA ASN A 966 -25.46 29.83 6.70
C ASN A 966 -24.00 30.20 6.43
N ILE A 967 -23.08 29.23 6.54
CA ILE A 967 -21.65 29.45 6.26
C ILE A 967 -21.43 29.90 4.81
N PHE A 968 -22.12 29.27 3.87
CA PHE A 968 -21.97 29.61 2.45
C PHE A 968 -22.57 30.97 2.12
N ASP A 969 -23.70 31.33 2.73
CA ASP A 969 -24.33 32.63 2.57
C ASP A 969 -23.43 33.75 3.11
N LEU A 970 -22.91 33.59 4.34
CA LEU A 970 -21.97 34.53 4.94
C LEU A 970 -20.68 34.67 4.12
N PHE A 971 -20.20 33.58 3.49
CA PHE A 971 -19.06 33.63 2.59
C PHE A 971 -19.32 34.50 1.35
N ILE A 972 -20.52 34.42 0.77
CA ILE A 972 -20.92 35.26 -0.37
C ILE A 972 -21.10 36.72 0.06
N GLU A 973 -21.75 36.96 1.20
CA GLU A 973 -21.99 38.32 1.74
C GLU A 973 -20.68 39.06 2.06
N ASN A 974 -19.68 38.35 2.58
CA ASN A 974 -18.35 38.90 2.84
C ASN A 974 -17.45 38.95 1.58
N GLY A 975 -18.05 39.03 0.39
CA GLY A 975 -17.36 39.25 -0.88
C GLY A 975 -16.40 38.14 -1.28
N ARG A 976 -16.64 36.89 -0.83
CA ARG A 976 -15.74 35.74 -1.05
C ARG A 976 -14.32 35.98 -0.53
N SER A 977 -14.21 36.70 0.59
CA SER A 977 -12.91 37.07 1.15
C SER A 977 -12.16 35.87 1.73
N GLN A 978 -10.92 35.68 1.27
CA GLN A 978 -9.99 34.70 1.85
C GLN A 978 -9.64 35.04 3.31
N ASN A 979 -9.56 36.34 3.65
CA ASN A 979 -9.26 36.80 5.00
C ASN A 979 -10.38 36.44 5.97
N TRP A 980 -11.63 36.60 5.56
CA TRP A 980 -12.79 36.20 6.38
C TRP A 980 -12.80 34.70 6.65
N CYS A 981 -12.46 33.88 5.64
CA CYS A 981 -12.34 32.43 5.82
C CYS A 981 -11.23 32.08 6.82
N GLN A 982 -10.08 32.75 6.75
CA GLN A 982 -8.97 32.50 7.69
C GLN A 982 -9.34 32.86 9.13
N GLN A 983 -10.01 34.00 9.35
CA GLN A 983 -10.46 34.43 10.67
C GLN A 983 -11.48 33.46 11.28
N ASN A 984 -12.37 32.89 10.45
CA ASN A 984 -13.39 31.94 10.88
C ASN A 984 -12.94 30.46 10.85
N PHE A 985 -11.66 30.20 10.59
CA PHE A 985 -11.13 28.84 10.45
C PHE A 985 -11.87 27.99 9.41
N LEU A 986 -12.26 28.60 8.29
CA LEU A 986 -12.93 27.96 7.16
C LEU A 986 -11.95 27.70 6.02
N ASN A 987 -12.18 26.61 5.28
CA ASN A 987 -11.38 26.27 4.12
C ASN A 987 -11.84 27.05 2.87
N TYR A 988 -11.11 28.12 2.52
CA TYR A 988 -11.42 28.96 1.35
C TYR A 988 -11.53 28.15 0.05
N LYS A 989 -10.61 27.21 -0.20
CA LYS A 989 -10.61 26.40 -1.42
C LYS A 989 -11.82 25.48 -1.49
N ALA A 990 -12.25 24.94 -0.33
CA ALA A 990 -13.47 24.15 -0.22
C ALA A 990 -14.70 24.98 -0.60
N LEU A 991 -14.84 26.20 -0.06
CA LEU A 991 -15.98 27.08 -0.34
C LEU A 991 -16.04 27.53 -1.81
N CYS A 992 -14.90 27.90 -2.41
CA CYS A 992 -14.86 28.21 -3.85
C CYS A 992 -15.27 27.00 -4.70
N ARG A 993 -14.85 25.79 -4.31
CA ARG A 993 -15.29 24.56 -4.97
C ARG A 993 -16.79 24.32 -4.78
N ALA A 994 -17.36 24.66 -3.63
CA ALA A 994 -18.79 24.55 -3.35
C ALA A 994 -19.58 25.44 -4.28
N GLU A 995 -19.11 26.67 -4.47
CA GLU A 995 -19.72 27.62 -5.40
C GLU A 995 -19.71 27.10 -6.84
N PHE A 996 -18.59 26.54 -7.29
CA PHE A 996 -18.49 25.93 -8.61
C PHE A 996 -19.48 24.77 -8.77
N ILE A 997 -19.53 23.83 -7.80
CA ILE A 997 -20.45 22.68 -7.83
C ILE A 997 -21.91 23.16 -7.84
N ARG A 998 -22.23 24.19 -7.04
CA ARG A 998 -23.56 24.79 -6.97
C ARG A 998 -23.98 25.37 -8.32
N GLN A 999 -23.10 26.08 -9.01
CA GLN A 999 -23.38 26.61 -10.34
C GLN A 999 -23.69 25.50 -11.35
N GLN A 1000 -22.97 24.37 -11.27
CA GLN A 1000 -23.25 23.19 -12.11
C GLN A 1000 -24.63 22.60 -11.81
N PHE A 1001 -24.99 22.41 -10.53
CA PHE A 1001 -26.31 21.91 -10.16
C PHE A 1001 -27.44 22.84 -10.61
N ILE A 1002 -27.25 24.16 -10.49
CA ILE A 1002 -28.20 25.13 -11.03
C ILE A 1002 -28.30 24.98 -12.56
N GLY A 1003 -27.18 24.77 -13.26
CA GLY A 1003 -27.16 24.47 -14.70
C GLY A 1003 -27.97 23.22 -15.05
N PHE A 1004 -27.80 22.12 -14.30
CA PHE A 1004 -28.60 20.91 -14.48
C PHE A 1004 -30.09 21.15 -14.23
N LEU A 1005 -30.46 21.88 -13.17
CA LEU A 1005 -31.86 22.21 -12.90
C LEU A 1005 -32.47 23.05 -14.04
N LYS A 1006 -31.71 23.98 -14.64
CA LYS A 1006 -32.14 24.73 -15.82
C LYS A 1006 -32.38 23.80 -17.02
N ASN A 1007 -31.42 22.92 -17.31
CA ASN A 1007 -31.51 21.98 -18.44
C ASN A 1007 -32.68 20.99 -18.27
N ALA A 1008 -32.98 20.61 -17.03
CA ALA A 1008 -34.11 19.75 -16.68
C ALA A 1008 -35.46 20.49 -16.67
N ASN A 1009 -35.51 21.78 -17.04
CA ASN A 1009 -36.69 22.66 -17.00
C ASN A 1009 -37.35 22.75 -15.62
N LEU A 1010 -36.57 22.66 -14.54
CA LEU A 1010 -37.05 22.79 -13.17
C LEU A 1010 -37.00 24.25 -12.69
N LYS A 1011 -37.98 24.64 -11.85
CA LYS A 1011 -38.06 26.00 -11.30
C LYS A 1011 -36.93 26.25 -10.28
N ILE A 1012 -36.26 27.40 -10.42
CA ILE A 1012 -35.13 27.79 -9.55
C ILE A 1012 -35.57 28.93 -8.65
N ASN A 1013 -36.16 28.56 -7.52
CA ASN A 1013 -36.70 29.50 -6.54
C ASN A 1013 -35.81 29.55 -5.28
N SER A 1014 -35.92 30.65 -4.54
CA SER A 1014 -35.33 30.82 -3.22
C SER A 1014 -36.45 30.92 -2.20
N CYS A 1015 -36.32 30.27 -1.06
CA CYS A 1015 -37.26 30.39 0.05
C CYS A 1015 -36.85 31.43 1.10
N LYS A 1016 -35.72 32.14 0.90
CA LYS A 1016 -35.24 33.20 1.79
C LYS A 1016 -36.32 34.23 2.11
N GLY A 1017 -36.58 34.43 3.40
CA GLY A 1017 -37.56 35.42 3.88
C GLY A 1017 -39.02 34.99 3.78
N THR A 1018 -39.30 33.72 3.43
CA THR A 1018 -40.65 33.16 3.46
C THR A 1018 -40.98 32.54 4.82
N ILE A 1019 -42.25 32.56 5.20
CA ILE A 1019 -42.71 31.93 6.46
C ILE A 1019 -42.42 30.42 6.40
N GLY A 1020 -41.69 29.91 7.39
CA GLY A 1020 -41.34 28.49 7.46
C GLY A 1020 -40.20 28.06 6.52
N GLU A 1021 -39.30 28.97 6.14
CA GLU A 1021 -38.10 28.70 5.33
C GLU A 1021 -37.36 27.42 5.76
N THR A 1022 -37.01 27.31 7.04
CA THR A 1022 -36.28 26.15 7.56
C THR A 1022 -37.08 24.85 7.46
N ALA A 1023 -38.41 24.90 7.52
CA ALA A 1023 -39.27 23.73 7.36
C ALA A 1023 -39.35 23.29 5.90
N LYS A 1024 -39.43 24.22 4.93
CA LYS A 1024 -39.40 23.90 3.49
C LYS A 1024 -38.10 23.18 3.11
N ILE A 1025 -36.96 23.70 3.54
CA ILE A 1025 -35.64 23.10 3.29
C ILE A 1025 -35.54 21.69 3.88
N ARG A 1026 -35.97 21.52 5.15
CA ARG A 1026 -35.93 20.20 5.81
C ARG A 1026 -36.86 19.18 5.17
N ARG A 1027 -38.05 19.59 4.70
CA ARG A 1027 -38.96 18.72 3.93
C ARG A 1027 -38.35 18.31 2.59
N ALA A 1028 -37.67 19.22 1.91
CA ALA A 1028 -36.96 18.90 0.67
C ALA A 1028 -35.81 17.91 0.91
N LEU A 1029 -35.01 18.08 1.97
CA LEU A 1029 -33.99 17.09 2.36
C LEU A 1029 -34.64 15.73 2.69
N LEU A 1030 -35.74 15.75 3.44
CA LEU A 1030 -36.45 14.54 3.82
C LEU A 1030 -36.99 13.76 2.62
N SER A 1031 -37.34 14.42 1.51
CA SER A 1031 -37.77 13.75 0.28
C SER A 1031 -36.73 12.82 -0.35
N GLY A 1032 -35.43 13.11 -0.14
CA GLY A 1032 -34.34 12.25 -0.59
C GLY A 1032 -33.83 11.30 0.49
N PHE A 1033 -33.79 11.76 1.74
CA PHE A 1033 -33.19 11.03 2.87
C PHE A 1033 -34.23 10.42 3.82
N PHE A 1034 -35.45 10.17 3.35
CA PHE A 1034 -36.52 9.64 4.19
C PHE A 1034 -36.14 8.33 4.89
N SER A 1035 -35.24 7.51 4.33
CA SER A 1035 -34.77 6.26 4.94
C SER A 1035 -33.75 6.45 6.08
N GLN A 1036 -33.14 7.64 6.20
CA GLN A 1036 -32.08 7.96 7.15
C GLN A 1036 -32.62 8.85 8.29
N VAL A 1037 -33.57 8.28 9.03
CA VAL A 1037 -34.26 8.94 10.14
C VAL A 1037 -34.08 8.13 11.42
N ALA A 1038 -33.77 8.83 12.51
CA ALA A 1038 -33.65 8.24 13.84
C ALA A 1038 -34.49 8.99 14.87
N TYR A 1039 -34.99 8.26 15.87
CA TYR A 1039 -35.71 8.82 17.00
C TYR A 1039 -34.88 8.72 18.28
N TYR A 1040 -35.02 9.69 19.17
CA TYR A 1040 -34.33 9.71 20.46
C TYR A 1040 -35.05 8.78 21.44
N ASP A 1041 -34.35 7.70 21.83
CA ASP A 1041 -34.86 6.67 22.73
C ASP A 1041 -34.61 7.03 24.21
N HIS A 1042 -35.37 6.41 25.11
CA HIS A 1042 -35.26 6.60 26.56
C HIS A 1042 -33.87 6.24 27.12
N ARG A 1043 -33.06 5.47 26.38
CA ARG A 1043 -31.66 5.12 26.72
C ARG A 1043 -30.69 6.26 26.46
N GLY A 1044 -31.15 7.39 25.91
CA GLY A 1044 -30.30 8.52 25.54
C GLY A 1044 -29.52 8.32 24.24
N LEU A 1045 -29.97 7.41 23.38
CA LEU A 1045 -29.38 7.08 22.08
C LEU A 1045 -30.42 7.30 20.97
N TYR A 1046 -29.95 7.56 19.75
CA TYR A 1046 -30.80 7.68 18.58
C TYR A 1046 -30.97 6.34 17.89
N VAL A 1047 -32.21 5.87 17.72
CA VAL A 1047 -32.51 4.55 17.15
C VAL A 1047 -33.16 4.72 15.78
N THR A 1048 -32.69 3.96 14.77
CA THR A 1048 -33.31 3.98 13.44
C THR A 1048 -34.64 3.26 13.42
N LEU A 1049 -35.57 3.75 12.60
CA LEU A 1049 -36.90 3.14 12.43
C LEU A 1049 -36.84 1.73 11.85
N LYS A 1050 -35.95 1.50 10.88
CA LYS A 1050 -35.67 0.18 10.32
C LYS A 1050 -34.36 -0.33 10.92
N GLY A 1051 -34.42 -1.52 11.54
CA GLY A 1051 -33.26 -2.26 12.06
C GLY A 1051 -32.90 -2.02 13.53
N GLU A 1052 -33.57 -1.10 14.25
CA GLU A 1052 -33.35 -0.84 15.68
C GLU A 1052 -31.88 -0.57 16.07
N HIS A 1053 -31.12 0.07 15.18
CA HIS A 1053 -29.71 0.36 15.44
C HIS A 1053 -29.59 1.64 16.26
N ALA A 1054 -28.88 1.55 17.39
CA ALA A 1054 -28.66 2.67 18.28
C ALA A 1054 -27.36 3.42 17.94
N PHE A 1055 -27.48 4.73 17.77
CA PHE A 1055 -26.41 5.66 17.42
C PHE A 1055 -26.24 6.77 18.45
N LYS A 1056 -25.00 7.26 18.56
CA LYS A 1056 -24.65 8.49 19.27
C LYS A 1056 -24.62 9.66 18.29
N ILE A 1057 -24.81 10.88 18.78
CA ILE A 1057 -24.54 12.07 17.96
C ILE A 1057 -23.02 12.22 17.79
N TYR A 1058 -22.58 12.56 16.57
CA TYR A 1058 -21.20 12.96 16.34
C TYR A 1058 -20.82 14.20 17.16
N LYS A 1059 -19.70 14.15 17.89
CA LYS A 1059 -19.26 15.21 18.82
C LYS A 1059 -19.15 16.60 18.19
N GLY A 1060 -18.91 16.67 16.88
CA GLY A 1060 -18.81 17.92 16.14
C GLY A 1060 -20.12 18.47 15.58
N SER A 1061 -21.27 17.81 15.83
CA SER A 1061 -22.59 18.30 15.41
C SER A 1061 -23.06 19.46 16.29
N VAL A 1062 -23.81 20.38 15.71
CA VAL A 1062 -24.42 21.52 16.41
C VAL A 1062 -25.43 21.07 17.46
N LEU A 1063 -26.13 19.96 17.22
CA LEU A 1063 -27.13 19.41 18.14
C LEU A 1063 -26.53 18.97 19.49
N MET A 1064 -25.22 18.76 19.58
CA MET A 1064 -24.52 18.47 20.85
C MET A 1064 -24.51 19.65 21.81
N TYR A 1065 -24.70 20.88 21.31
CA TYR A 1065 -24.69 22.10 22.13
C TYR A 1065 -26.08 22.45 22.67
N ARG A 1066 -27.13 21.75 22.21
CA ARG A 1066 -28.50 22.03 22.63
C ARG A 1066 -28.75 21.49 24.04
N LYS A 1067 -29.51 22.24 24.83
CA LYS A 1067 -29.93 21.82 26.18
C LYS A 1067 -30.87 20.61 26.13
N GLU A 1068 -31.77 20.58 25.15
CA GLU A 1068 -32.73 19.49 24.94
C GLU A 1068 -32.52 18.87 23.56
N TYR A 1069 -32.40 17.54 23.52
CA TYR A 1069 -32.21 16.83 22.26
C TYR A 1069 -33.53 16.67 21.50
N PRO A 1070 -33.56 16.94 20.19
CA PRO A 1070 -34.77 16.76 19.39
C PRO A 1070 -35.18 15.29 19.33
N LYS A 1071 -36.49 15.02 19.44
CA LYS A 1071 -37.01 13.65 19.47
C LYS A 1071 -36.82 12.91 18.14
N TRP A 1072 -36.82 13.63 17.02
CA TRP A 1072 -36.65 13.04 15.68
C TRP A 1072 -35.62 13.82 14.89
N VAL A 1073 -34.69 13.10 14.28
CA VAL A 1073 -33.62 13.69 13.47
C VAL A 1073 -33.48 12.96 12.14
N LEU A 1074 -33.23 13.76 11.11
CA LEU A 1074 -32.66 13.31 9.85
C LEU A 1074 -31.13 13.32 9.97
N PHE A 1075 -30.48 12.28 9.46
CA PHE A 1075 -29.02 12.21 9.34
C PHE A 1075 -28.63 11.84 7.90
N THR A 1076 -27.41 12.16 7.47
CA THR A 1076 -26.96 11.80 6.11
C THR A 1076 -25.72 10.93 6.06
N ASP A 1077 -24.94 10.87 7.13
CA ASP A 1077 -23.71 10.06 7.19
C ASP A 1077 -23.60 9.29 8.52
N VAL A 1078 -22.97 8.12 8.46
CA VAL A 1078 -22.81 7.18 9.59
C VAL A 1078 -21.35 6.83 9.78
N MET A 1079 -20.82 7.13 10.96
CA MET A 1079 -19.46 6.82 11.38
C MET A 1079 -19.49 5.83 12.54
N GLN A 1080 -19.29 4.54 12.24
CA GLN A 1080 -19.27 3.43 13.20
C GLN A 1080 -20.52 3.37 14.11
N SER A 1081 -20.50 4.06 15.25
CA SER A 1081 -21.59 4.15 16.22
C SER A 1081 -22.17 5.56 16.36
N SER A 1082 -21.83 6.47 15.45
CA SER A 1082 -22.27 7.85 15.48
C SER A 1082 -22.88 8.32 14.17
N ILE A 1083 -23.93 9.15 14.27
CA ILE A 1083 -24.60 9.80 13.14
C ILE A 1083 -24.10 11.24 13.00
N LYS A 1084 -23.95 11.68 11.75
CA LYS A 1084 -23.43 13.00 11.37
C LYS A 1084 -24.38 13.70 10.40
N ASP A 1085 -24.23 15.03 10.35
CA ASP A 1085 -24.98 15.95 9.49
C ASP A 1085 -26.46 15.85 9.81
N LEU A 1086 -26.82 16.39 10.99
CA LEU A 1086 -28.12 16.19 11.60
C LEU A 1086 -29.06 17.36 11.37
N SER A 1087 -30.36 17.10 11.26
CA SER A 1087 -31.39 18.16 11.30
C SER A 1087 -32.65 17.66 11.98
N GLU A 1088 -33.25 18.51 12.81
CA GLU A 1088 -34.50 18.20 13.50
C GLU A 1088 -35.65 18.06 12.50
N ILE A 1089 -36.50 17.05 12.64
CA ILE A 1089 -37.66 16.85 11.76
C ILE A 1089 -38.96 16.66 12.57
N ASP A 1090 -40.10 16.99 11.95
CA ASP A 1090 -41.42 16.63 12.47
C ASP A 1090 -41.83 15.24 11.93
N PRO A 1091 -42.23 14.28 12.78
CA PRO A 1091 -42.69 12.96 12.34
C PRO A 1091 -43.85 13.02 11.34
N LYS A 1092 -44.72 14.05 11.38
CA LYS A 1092 -45.85 14.19 10.45
C LYS A 1092 -45.39 14.34 8.99
N TRP A 1093 -44.19 14.83 8.75
CA TRP A 1093 -43.66 15.00 7.39
C TRP A 1093 -43.31 13.66 6.74
N LEU A 1094 -42.97 12.63 7.54
CA LEU A 1094 -42.63 11.30 7.03
C LEU A 1094 -43.82 10.66 6.31
N GLU A 1095 -45.01 10.77 6.92
CA GLU A 1095 -46.27 10.26 6.38
C GLU A 1095 -46.65 10.96 5.07
N GLN A 1096 -46.43 12.28 4.98
CA GLN A 1096 -46.78 13.06 3.80
C GLN A 1096 -45.84 12.80 2.62
N ILE A 1097 -44.54 12.65 2.90
CA ILE A 1097 -43.49 12.62 1.88
C ILE A 1097 -43.24 11.19 1.38
N ALA A 1098 -43.27 10.19 2.26
CA ALA A 1098 -42.97 8.80 1.93
C ALA A 1098 -43.98 7.83 2.56
N PRO A 1099 -45.29 7.94 2.24
CA PRO A 1099 -46.32 7.05 2.79
C PRO A 1099 -46.09 5.58 2.43
N HIS A 1100 -45.57 5.32 1.23
CA HIS A 1100 -45.24 3.97 0.74
C HIS A 1100 -44.09 3.29 1.49
N TYR A 1101 -43.26 4.07 2.19
CA TYR A 1101 -42.15 3.54 3.00
C TYR A 1101 -42.52 3.43 4.48
N TYR A 1102 -43.41 4.31 4.95
CA TYR A 1102 -43.89 4.44 6.31
C TYR A 1102 -45.40 4.17 6.37
N GLU A 1103 -45.83 2.91 6.15
CA GLU A 1103 -47.21 2.51 6.39
C GLU A 1103 -47.46 2.34 7.90
N PHE A 1104 -48.38 3.15 8.45
CA PHE A 1104 -48.80 3.04 9.84
C PHE A 1104 -49.92 2.00 9.97
N GLY A 1105 -49.61 0.82 10.51
CA GLY A 1105 -50.61 -0.23 10.75
C GLY A 1105 -50.08 -1.65 10.97
N SER A 1106 -48.84 -1.96 10.59
CA SER A 1106 -48.22 -3.28 10.80
C SER A 1106 -47.12 -3.23 11.86
N ASP A 1107 -47.36 -3.86 13.01
CA ASP A 1107 -46.47 -4.34 14.11
C ASP A 1107 -45.32 -3.48 14.67
N LEU A 1108 -44.87 -2.39 14.03
CA LEU A 1108 -43.84 -1.48 14.56
C LEU A 1108 -44.39 -0.43 15.53
N GLN A 1109 -45.72 -0.43 15.77
CA GLN A 1109 -46.37 0.20 16.92
C GLN A 1109 -46.83 -0.82 17.98
N GLY A 1110 -46.32 -2.06 17.92
CA GLY A 1110 -46.69 -3.16 18.81
C GLY A 1110 -46.16 -3.04 20.24
N THR A 1111 -45.21 -2.14 20.52
CA THR A 1111 -44.73 -1.92 21.90
C THR A 1111 -44.82 -0.45 22.31
N LYS A 1112 -45.91 -0.17 23.04
CA LYS A 1112 -46.22 1.05 23.83
C LYS A 1112 -47.03 2.15 23.11
N ARG A 1113 -48.25 1.79 22.67
CA ARG A 1113 -49.43 2.49 23.22
C ARG A 1113 -49.65 2.04 24.68
N ARG A 1114 -48.81 2.51 25.60
CA ARG A 1114 -49.26 2.70 26.99
C ARG A 1114 -49.75 4.13 27.03
N LYS A 1115 -51.07 4.27 27.21
CA LYS A 1115 -51.81 5.51 27.47
C LYS A 1115 -50.92 6.57 28.12
N ILE A 1116 -50.59 7.60 27.37
CA ILE A 1116 -50.41 8.93 27.93
C ILE A 1116 -51.76 9.58 27.66
N ASP A 1117 -52.71 9.26 28.54
CA ASP A 1117 -53.88 10.10 28.71
C ASP A 1117 -53.35 11.35 29.45
N ASP A 1118 -53.31 12.48 28.73
CA ASP A 1118 -53.28 13.78 29.37
C ASP A 1118 -54.57 13.90 30.20
N ASN A 1119 -54.42 14.25 31.48
CA ASN A 1119 -55.45 14.37 32.53
C ASN A 1119 -55.72 13.09 33.36
N ASN A 1120 -54.94 12.90 34.43
CA ASN A 1120 -55.37 12.49 35.79
C ASN A 1120 -54.20 11.86 36.56
N PHE A 1121 -53.41 12.68 37.25
CA PHE A 1121 -52.55 12.21 38.36
C PHE A 1121 -52.56 13.26 39.47
N ALA A 1122 -53.71 13.38 40.11
CA ALA A 1122 -53.81 13.79 41.51
C ALA A 1122 -54.62 12.71 42.22
N GLU A 1123 -54.12 12.27 43.37
CA GLU A 1123 -54.75 11.35 44.33
C GLU A 1123 -54.76 9.85 43.97
N GLY A 1124 -54.02 9.08 44.77
CA GLY A 1124 -54.33 7.67 44.96
C GLY A 1124 -53.12 6.75 45.12
N ARG A 1125 -52.92 6.29 46.36
CA ARG A 1125 -52.18 5.08 46.77
C ARG A 1125 -50.67 5.22 47.02
N MET A 1126 -50.34 6.00 48.07
CA MET A 1126 -49.55 5.44 49.16
C MET A 1126 -50.47 4.62 50.06
N ALA A 1127 -50.59 3.33 49.78
CA ALA A 1127 -51.08 2.35 50.75
C ALA A 1127 -50.60 0.97 50.30
N ASN A 1128 -49.90 0.30 51.22
CA ASN A 1128 -49.45 -1.09 51.17
C ASN A 1128 -48.21 -1.35 50.31
N LEU A 1129 -47.04 -1.28 50.93
CA LEU A 1129 -46.30 -2.49 51.33
C LEU A 1129 -45.13 -2.07 52.24
N ASN A 1130 -45.04 -2.79 53.37
CA ASN A 1130 -44.01 -2.70 54.41
C ASN A 1130 -42.58 -2.79 53.87
#